data_AF-A0A537FTB9-F1
#
_entry.id   AF-A0A537FTB9-F1
#
_cell.length_a   1.000
_cell.length_b   1.000
_cell.length_c   1.000
_cell.angle_alpha   90.00
_cell.angle_beta   90.00
_cell.angle_gamma   90.00
#
_symmetry.space_group_name_H-M   'P 1'
#
loop_
_entity.id
_entity.type
_entity.pdbx_description
1 polymer ?
#
loop_
_entity_poly.entity_id
_entity_poly.type
_entity_poly.pdbx_seq_one_letter_code
_entity_poly.pdbx_strand_id
1 'polypeptide(L)'
;MGQKRRMASNDDQLSEFLFGSVRPWWDRQPWLRRVFTIALRSVDKSYSRWSKARVSPRRCRKIRERLDREYPPDKFSPSNLIGRDKEFNLLLDSFRLHVLRHPTLTKYFGREELPKAVCLAGDSGTGKTFLTMVSLREMLLEGYRGGVLVTPVILKGSDVYSEFYGKSTRQLGRFLDYASSVPSVVYIDEFQSFGRKVRGETGAEIEDTRIQDELNRWLDKIVSGKSRTIVVVATNAYEKIREDIRRRLTKVSLNDGVTREMLLAVVQDFLKREGWLNLKADDLLDLMEREVTVRRRASLTPSDIQEIFREVRKSKEAPLREKLRESKGALGLDRPRITASVQDFAIAARNVKLYSEQEKSQEVTDAVYIMKPKVSREDLGGLHDVKNKILNHVALAFNPSMAELGQQSNPRFFLMGPPGTGKTLLAMVAAAENNVGFIKVRGGELMSGANYMGDPEKRVKDLFGLFRQKSPCILLLDEADAIFWGGDPSSNKILAQVKAELSELRPEDRVVVIATSNKEQLIDQATRDRFEPNIYYVHPPLNDAEWNEVVAIHLRRLQQYLHPEIDAAKVTKMFRRQRVLSPRGVSETVSEAHRLWASEIAAAKGVTEAGASELAIRNVTTRFEEDIERLDAALKVYQQEGTTLKRGEVNQDNYRIRLFHFEQAISSLESLEDKEHREIAEALILSQAIPGVTYGLYTSERGSGGILTIQCTLDDSVIQSAQNAVEAVRSWLWSKIRVNLAKYHVHFQIRSILEGAPGAGVSGPSAGYAMLNALISELSNTPITQSKVMTGSIGLKMDVGPVGGLGGRGREAGKLVGILKAEKVKITDLLVPESNHRSAPDEMKMVQDEGISVHPITNAQDGWPILFSMTSEELARKVRGALLDRESLVDIESTSSRVLGQG
;
A
#
# COMPACT_ATOMS: atom_id res chain seq x y z
N MET A 1 85.22 37.89 -0.51
CA MET A 1 84.00 38.71 -0.28
C MET A 1 82.78 37.84 -0.47
N GLY A 2 81.80 37.91 0.44
CA GLY A 2 80.65 36.98 0.41
C GLY A 2 79.54 37.41 -0.56
N GLN A 3 79.09 36.48 -1.41
CA GLN A 3 77.75 36.56 -1.99
C GLN A 3 76.83 35.60 -1.25
N LYS A 4 75.73 36.14 -0.71
CA LYS A 4 74.72 35.39 0.03
C LYS A 4 74.12 34.30 -0.87
N ARG A 5 74.32 33.02 -0.51
CA ARG A 5 73.41 31.95 -0.97
C ARG A 5 72.01 32.32 -0.46
N ARG A 6 71.11 32.74 -1.37
CA ARG A 6 69.68 32.70 -1.09
C ARG A 6 69.32 31.24 -0.86
N MET A 7 68.84 30.90 0.34
CA MET A 7 68.14 29.63 0.54
C MET A 7 66.96 29.60 -0.45
N ALA A 8 66.88 28.51 -1.21
CA ALA A 8 65.72 28.25 -2.06
C ALA A 8 64.47 28.12 -1.18
N SER A 9 63.30 28.48 -1.71
CA SER A 9 62.05 28.29 -0.99
C SER A 9 61.71 26.80 -0.86
N ASN A 10 60.90 26.42 0.14
CA ASN A 10 60.41 25.04 0.25
C ASN A 10 59.66 24.60 -1.03
N ASP A 11 59.02 25.53 -1.75
CA ASP A 11 58.37 25.27 -3.05
C ASP A 11 59.38 24.88 -4.14
N ASP A 12 60.56 25.52 -4.20
CA ASP A 12 61.61 25.16 -5.17
C ASP A 12 62.17 23.76 -4.86
N GLN A 13 62.42 23.45 -3.60
CA GLN A 13 62.90 22.13 -3.16
C GLN A 13 61.88 21.01 -3.46
N LEU A 14 60.58 21.26 -3.21
CA LEU A 14 59.52 20.34 -3.61
C LEU A 14 59.45 20.15 -5.14
N SER A 15 59.71 21.20 -5.93
CA SER A 15 59.75 21.08 -7.39
C SER A 15 60.94 20.26 -7.91
N GLU A 16 62.10 20.34 -7.25
CA GLU A 16 63.25 19.45 -7.53
C GLU A 16 62.95 18.01 -7.09
N PHE A 17 62.33 17.83 -5.92
CA PHE A 17 61.97 16.53 -5.35
C PHE A 17 60.94 15.76 -6.19
N LEU A 18 59.88 16.42 -6.67
CA LEU A 18 58.78 15.78 -7.42
C LEU A 18 59.17 15.36 -8.84
N PHE A 19 60.13 16.05 -9.48
CA PHE A 19 60.45 15.82 -10.89
C PHE A 19 61.83 15.24 -11.16
N GLY A 20 62.74 15.22 -10.18
CA GLY A 20 64.06 14.55 -10.26
C GLY A 20 64.92 14.92 -11.47
N SER A 21 64.59 16.01 -12.16
CA SER A 21 65.11 16.33 -13.48
C SER A 21 65.86 17.64 -13.42
N VAL A 22 67.19 17.50 -13.40
CA VAL A 22 68.10 18.52 -13.93
C VAL A 22 67.52 18.96 -15.27
N ARG A 23 66.98 20.19 -15.34
CA ARG A 23 66.45 20.73 -16.61
C ARG A 23 67.54 20.51 -17.67
N PRO A 24 67.23 19.81 -18.79
CA PRO A 24 68.22 19.53 -19.80
C PRO A 24 68.96 20.82 -20.17
N TRP A 25 70.28 20.72 -20.36
CA TRP A 25 71.15 21.88 -20.57
C TRP A 25 70.62 22.83 -21.68
N TRP A 26 69.93 22.29 -22.67
CA TRP A 26 69.27 23.00 -23.77
C TRP A 26 67.96 23.73 -23.42
N ASP A 27 67.21 23.35 -22.37
CA ASP A 27 65.97 24.07 -21.94
C ASP A 27 66.30 25.36 -21.17
N ARG A 28 67.54 25.49 -20.67
CA ARG A 28 68.06 26.71 -20.02
C ARG A 28 68.45 27.81 -21.01
N GLN A 29 68.68 27.46 -22.29
CA GLN A 29 69.16 28.36 -23.35
C GLN A 29 68.01 28.69 -24.32
N PRO A 30 67.58 29.97 -24.47
CA PRO A 30 66.37 30.32 -25.24
C PRO A 30 66.35 29.90 -26.71
N TRP A 31 67.52 29.85 -27.36
CA TRP A 31 67.65 29.50 -28.77
C TRP A 31 67.60 27.99 -29.00
N LEU A 32 68.37 27.21 -28.23
CA LEU A 32 68.33 25.74 -28.23
C LEU A 32 66.93 25.22 -27.94
N ARG A 33 66.23 25.85 -26.99
CA ARG A 33 64.83 25.55 -26.68
C ARG A 33 63.91 25.67 -27.90
N ARG A 34 64.10 26.67 -28.77
CA ARG A 34 63.32 26.83 -30.01
C ARG A 34 63.63 25.71 -31.00
N VAL A 35 64.91 25.39 -31.22
CA VAL A 35 65.36 24.34 -32.15
C VAL A 35 64.82 22.96 -31.72
N PHE A 36 65.06 22.54 -30.48
CA PHE A 36 64.59 21.23 -30.00
C PHE A 36 63.06 21.15 -29.88
N THR A 37 62.35 22.26 -29.66
CA THR A 37 60.88 22.27 -29.67
C THR A 37 60.30 21.94 -31.05
N ILE A 38 60.99 22.28 -32.15
CA ILE A 38 60.56 21.90 -33.51
C ILE A 38 60.74 20.39 -33.70
N ALA A 39 61.92 19.85 -33.41
CA ALA A 39 62.20 18.41 -33.50
C ALA A 39 61.22 17.57 -32.65
N LEU A 40 61.01 17.94 -31.39
CA LEU A 40 60.11 17.23 -30.48
C LEU A 40 58.63 17.30 -30.91
N ARG A 41 58.20 18.39 -31.58
CA ARG A 41 56.84 18.48 -32.15
C ARG A 41 56.63 17.56 -33.35
N SER A 42 57.68 17.28 -34.13
CA SER A 42 57.62 16.35 -35.26
C SER A 42 57.68 14.90 -34.81
N VAL A 43 58.47 14.58 -33.78
CA VAL A 43 58.66 13.21 -33.27
C VAL A 43 57.49 12.73 -32.40
N ASP A 44 56.88 13.59 -31.57
CA ASP A 44 55.71 13.22 -30.76
C ASP A 44 54.56 14.24 -30.92
N LYS A 45 53.47 13.82 -31.59
CA LYS A 45 52.22 14.60 -31.72
C LYS A 45 51.59 14.95 -30.35
N SER A 46 51.96 14.26 -29.28
CA SER A 46 51.54 14.55 -27.90
C SER A 46 52.32 15.72 -27.29
N TYR A 47 53.58 15.95 -27.69
CA TYR A 47 54.41 17.05 -27.20
C TYR A 47 53.83 18.43 -27.57
N SER A 48 53.24 18.55 -28.77
CA SER A 48 52.53 19.77 -29.20
C SER A 48 51.31 20.10 -28.31
N ARG A 49 50.59 19.08 -27.83
CA ARG A 49 49.49 19.24 -26.87
C ARG A 49 50.03 19.59 -25.47
N TRP A 50 51.08 18.92 -25.01
CA TRP A 50 51.69 19.15 -23.70
C TRP A 50 52.37 20.51 -23.56
N SER A 51 53.02 21.02 -24.62
CA SER A 51 53.59 22.37 -24.66
C SER A 51 52.54 23.46 -24.43
N LYS A 52 51.27 23.24 -24.82
CA LYS A 52 50.15 24.14 -24.58
C LYS A 52 49.54 24.00 -23.18
N ALA A 53 49.84 22.92 -22.46
CA ALA A 53 49.38 22.65 -21.10
C ALA A 53 50.30 23.27 -20.01
N ARG A 54 51.46 23.82 -20.37
CA ARG A 54 52.32 24.55 -19.42
C ARG A 54 51.72 25.92 -19.08
N VAL A 55 51.42 26.14 -17.81
CA VAL A 55 50.78 27.38 -17.31
C VAL A 55 51.83 28.43 -16.97
N SER A 56 51.60 29.70 -17.34
CA SER A 56 52.48 30.83 -16.97
C SER A 56 52.13 31.36 -15.56
N PRO A 57 53.08 31.93 -14.79
CA PRO A 57 52.81 32.36 -13.40
C PRO A 57 51.61 33.31 -13.23
N ARG A 58 51.40 34.22 -14.19
CA ARG A 58 50.21 35.11 -14.22
C ARG A 58 48.91 34.35 -14.44
N ARG A 59 48.93 33.27 -15.22
CA ARG A 59 47.77 32.40 -15.47
C ARG A 59 47.53 31.44 -14.29
N CYS A 60 48.59 30.98 -13.61
CA CYS A 60 48.48 30.24 -12.34
C CYS A 60 47.75 31.05 -11.28
N ARG A 61 48.09 32.34 -11.11
CA ARG A 61 47.40 33.23 -10.15
C ARG A 61 45.90 33.35 -10.46
N LYS A 62 45.52 33.64 -11.70
CA LYS A 62 44.10 33.73 -12.11
C LYS A 62 43.34 32.41 -11.95
N ILE A 63 43.99 31.26 -12.17
CA ILE A 63 43.36 29.95 -11.98
C ILE A 63 43.19 29.65 -10.49
N ARG A 64 44.19 29.96 -9.65
CA ARG A 64 44.07 29.85 -8.19
C ARG A 64 42.97 30.75 -7.64
N GLU A 65 42.91 32.02 -8.05
CA GLU A 65 41.82 32.94 -7.69
C GLU A 65 40.44 32.40 -8.10
N ARG A 66 40.34 31.72 -9.26
CA ARG A 66 39.11 31.03 -9.69
C ARG A 66 38.79 29.81 -8.81
N LEU A 67 39.78 28.99 -8.47
CA LEU A 67 39.60 27.80 -7.62
C LEU A 67 39.28 28.17 -6.17
N ASP A 68 39.84 29.25 -5.64
CA ASP A 68 39.51 29.78 -4.31
C ASP A 68 38.09 30.37 -4.27
N ARG A 69 37.54 30.79 -5.43
CA ARG A 69 36.13 31.18 -5.57
C ARG A 69 35.17 29.99 -5.74
N GLU A 70 35.54 28.99 -6.53
CA GLU A 70 34.72 27.78 -6.77
C GLU A 70 34.76 26.80 -5.58
N TYR A 71 35.90 26.70 -4.90
CA TYR A 71 36.16 25.80 -3.77
C TYR A 71 36.93 26.56 -2.66
N PRO A 72 36.24 27.27 -1.75
CA PRO A 72 36.90 28.08 -0.73
C PRO A 72 37.89 27.28 0.14
N PRO A 73 39.12 27.79 0.38
CA PRO A 73 40.15 27.08 1.16
C PRO A 73 39.69 26.77 2.59
N ASP A 74 38.93 27.67 3.21
CA ASP A 74 38.43 27.54 4.58
C ASP A 74 37.50 26.32 4.75
N LYS A 75 36.86 25.88 3.67
CA LYS A 75 35.94 24.73 3.64
C LYS A 75 36.61 23.48 3.07
N PHE A 76 37.26 23.58 1.91
CA PHE A 76 37.79 22.45 1.15
C PHE A 76 39.33 22.32 1.27
N SER A 77 39.84 22.29 2.49
CA SER A 77 41.25 22.00 2.80
C SER A 77 41.40 20.54 3.26
N PRO A 78 42.52 19.85 2.96
CA PRO A 78 42.86 18.56 3.57
C PRO A 78 42.83 18.58 5.10
N SER A 79 43.13 19.73 5.72
CA SER A 79 43.05 19.89 7.19
C SER A 79 41.63 19.78 7.76
N ASN A 80 40.59 19.87 6.91
CA ASN A 80 39.19 19.66 7.30
C ASN A 80 38.71 18.23 6.98
N LEU A 81 39.55 17.38 6.39
CA LEU A 81 39.19 16.01 6.04
C LEU A 81 39.60 15.10 7.20
N ILE A 82 38.62 14.67 8.00
CA ILE A 82 38.86 13.91 9.23
C ILE A 82 38.71 12.41 8.95
N GLY A 83 39.73 11.62 9.28
CA GLY A 83 39.67 10.15 9.27
C GLY A 83 39.55 9.49 7.90
N ARG A 84 39.86 10.21 6.81
CA ARG A 84 39.77 9.73 5.41
C ARG A 84 41.08 9.84 4.64
N ASP A 85 42.19 9.86 5.38
CA ASP A 85 43.53 10.00 4.82
C ASP A 85 43.90 8.85 3.88
N LYS A 86 43.42 7.63 4.14
CA LYS A 86 43.68 6.46 3.28
C LYS A 86 43.05 6.63 1.91
N GLU A 87 41.77 6.98 1.86
CA GLU A 87 41.02 7.16 0.60
C GLU A 87 41.49 8.41 -0.15
N PHE A 88 41.80 9.49 0.57
CA PHE A 88 42.38 10.71 0.00
C PHE A 88 43.75 10.47 -0.63
N ASN A 89 44.66 9.80 0.09
CA ASN A 89 45.99 9.48 -0.44
C ASN A 89 45.91 8.51 -1.62
N LEU A 90 45.03 7.49 -1.57
CA LEU A 90 44.79 6.59 -2.71
C LEU A 90 44.37 7.36 -3.98
N LEU A 91 43.45 8.31 -3.85
CA LEU A 91 43.03 9.17 -4.96
C LEU A 91 44.19 10.05 -5.46
N LEU A 92 44.91 10.71 -4.55
CA LEU A 92 45.99 11.64 -4.87
C LEU A 92 47.21 10.94 -5.51
N ASP A 93 47.61 9.77 -5.00
CA ASP A 93 48.70 8.97 -5.55
C ASP A 93 48.32 8.31 -6.89
N SER A 94 47.07 7.88 -7.06
CA SER A 94 46.55 7.48 -8.36
C SER A 94 46.61 8.62 -9.38
N PHE A 95 46.28 9.85 -8.97
CA PHE A 95 46.41 11.03 -9.81
C PHE A 95 47.88 11.35 -10.15
N ARG A 96 48.79 11.28 -9.17
CA ARG A 96 50.24 11.44 -9.36
C ARG A 96 50.81 10.41 -10.35
N LEU A 97 50.38 9.16 -10.26
CA LEU A 97 50.79 8.10 -11.19
C LEU A 97 50.23 8.30 -12.61
N HIS A 98 48.93 8.50 -12.76
CA HIS A 98 48.29 8.45 -14.08
C HIS A 98 48.27 9.78 -14.83
N VAL A 99 48.07 10.90 -14.13
CA VAL A 99 47.95 12.23 -14.74
C VAL A 99 49.31 12.93 -14.80
N LEU A 100 49.99 13.01 -13.65
CA LEU A 100 51.31 13.66 -13.56
C LEU A 100 52.45 12.78 -14.09
N ARG A 101 52.34 11.45 -13.92
CA ARG A 101 53.38 10.44 -14.20
C ARG A 101 54.63 10.65 -13.35
N HIS A 102 54.43 10.71 -12.03
CA HIS A 102 55.50 10.88 -11.06
C HIS A 102 56.58 9.78 -11.21
N PRO A 103 57.88 10.11 -11.36
CA PRO A 103 58.92 9.12 -11.67
C PRO A 103 59.02 8.00 -10.63
N THR A 104 59.00 8.34 -9.35
CA THR A 104 59.06 7.38 -8.23
C THR A 104 57.88 6.42 -8.24
N LEU A 105 56.64 6.92 -8.28
CA LEU A 105 55.46 6.04 -8.31
C LEU A 105 55.45 5.13 -9.54
N THR A 106 55.84 5.65 -10.71
CA THR A 106 55.94 4.87 -11.96
C THR A 106 56.99 3.75 -11.88
N LYS A 107 57.96 3.83 -10.97
CA LYS A 107 59.00 2.82 -10.76
C LYS A 107 58.61 1.75 -9.73
N TYR A 108 57.85 2.13 -8.70
CA TYR A 108 57.57 1.26 -7.55
C TYR A 108 56.15 0.70 -7.49
N PHE A 109 55.16 1.32 -8.16
CA PHE A 109 53.75 0.93 -8.06
C PHE A 109 53.16 0.50 -9.42
N GLY A 110 52.36 -0.55 -9.39
CA GLY A 110 51.62 -1.08 -10.53
C GLY A 110 50.32 -0.33 -10.82
N ARG A 111 49.68 -0.66 -11.96
CA ARG A 111 48.32 -0.17 -12.28
C ARG A 111 47.22 -0.77 -11.40
N GLU A 112 47.51 -1.89 -10.74
CA GLU A 112 46.57 -2.61 -9.88
C GLU A 112 46.50 -2.02 -8.47
N GLU A 113 47.62 -1.53 -7.95
CA GLU A 113 47.72 -0.89 -6.62
C GLU A 113 47.17 0.55 -6.62
N LEU A 114 47.42 1.29 -7.71
CA LEU A 114 46.94 2.65 -7.91
C LEU A 114 46.02 2.70 -9.15
N PRO A 115 44.69 2.61 -8.98
CA PRO A 115 43.75 2.47 -10.09
C PRO A 115 43.48 3.79 -10.85
N LYS A 116 43.14 3.67 -12.14
CA LYS A 116 42.72 4.82 -12.98
C LYS A 116 41.28 5.26 -12.78
N ALA A 117 40.41 4.34 -12.36
CA ALA A 117 38.97 4.54 -12.29
C ALA A 117 38.48 4.02 -10.93
N VAL A 118 38.09 4.94 -10.07
CA VAL A 118 37.73 4.68 -8.66
C VAL A 118 36.26 4.95 -8.49
N CYS A 119 35.55 4.04 -7.80
CA CYS A 119 34.19 4.28 -7.37
C CYS A 119 34.11 4.44 -5.85
N LEU A 120 33.76 5.65 -5.41
CA LEU A 120 33.45 5.98 -4.03
C LEU A 120 32.04 5.48 -3.72
N ALA A 121 31.96 4.31 -3.11
CA ALA A 121 30.71 3.64 -2.73
C ALA A 121 30.43 3.84 -1.24
N GLY A 122 29.21 4.17 -0.87
CA GLY A 122 28.81 4.21 0.54
C GLY A 122 27.42 4.83 0.73
N ASP A 123 26.93 4.83 1.95
CA ASP A 123 25.61 5.34 2.29
C ASP A 123 25.57 6.87 2.21
N SER A 124 24.37 7.43 2.11
CA SER A 124 24.14 8.88 2.10
C SER A 124 24.66 9.50 3.40
N GLY A 125 25.22 10.71 3.34
CA GLY A 125 25.81 11.38 4.51
C GLY A 125 27.23 10.93 4.92
N THR A 126 27.82 9.90 4.29
CA THR A 126 29.20 9.44 4.57
C THR A 126 30.32 10.38 4.11
N GLY A 127 30.00 11.54 3.52
CA GLY A 127 30.98 12.57 3.13
C GLY A 127 31.59 12.41 1.74
N LYS A 128 31.04 11.55 0.87
CA LYS A 128 31.59 11.21 -0.46
C LYS A 128 31.90 12.44 -1.32
N THR A 129 30.92 13.33 -1.52
CA THR A 129 31.10 14.58 -2.27
C THR A 129 32.14 15.49 -1.62
N PHE A 130 32.23 15.54 -0.28
CA PHE A 130 33.23 16.36 0.42
C PHE A 130 34.65 15.83 0.17
N LEU A 131 34.86 14.52 0.33
CA LEU A 131 36.12 13.84 -0.01
C LEU A 131 36.52 14.13 -1.47
N THR A 132 35.59 14.00 -2.42
CA THR A 132 35.91 14.28 -3.83
C THR A 132 36.28 15.74 -4.07
N MET A 133 35.56 16.72 -3.48
CA MET A 133 35.85 18.14 -3.72
C MET A 133 37.19 18.56 -3.11
N VAL A 134 37.54 18.05 -1.92
CA VAL A 134 38.89 18.25 -1.33
C VAL A 134 39.97 17.60 -2.21
N SER A 135 39.75 16.35 -2.64
CA SER A 135 40.67 15.63 -3.52
C SER A 135 40.87 16.34 -4.86
N LEU A 136 39.79 16.77 -5.51
CA LEU A 136 39.81 17.50 -6.78
C LEU A 136 40.58 18.80 -6.65
N ARG A 137 40.34 19.58 -5.58
CA ARG A 137 41.05 20.84 -5.34
C ARG A 137 42.56 20.62 -5.17
N GLU A 138 42.98 19.64 -4.38
CA GLU A 138 44.42 19.35 -4.22
C GLU A 138 45.06 18.75 -5.47
N MET A 139 44.40 17.83 -6.18
CA MET A 139 44.88 17.32 -7.48
C MET A 139 45.12 18.46 -8.46
N LEU A 140 44.18 19.40 -8.56
CA LEU A 140 44.32 20.58 -9.40
C LEU A 140 45.51 21.43 -8.94
N LEU A 141 45.59 21.80 -7.66
CA LEU A 141 46.69 22.58 -7.10
C LEU A 141 48.07 21.92 -7.30
N GLU A 142 48.17 20.61 -7.11
CA GLU A 142 49.41 19.85 -7.32
C GLU A 142 49.77 19.76 -8.81
N GLY A 143 48.80 19.56 -9.70
CA GLY A 143 49.01 19.67 -11.14
C GLY A 143 49.54 21.05 -11.56
N TYR A 144 48.99 22.12 -11.00
CA TYR A 144 49.49 23.48 -11.23
C TYR A 144 50.90 23.71 -10.69
N ARG A 145 51.23 23.20 -9.48
CA ARG A 145 52.60 23.21 -8.93
C ARG A 145 53.57 22.44 -9.86
N GLY A 146 53.13 21.30 -10.39
CA GLY A 146 53.87 20.50 -11.38
C GLY A 146 53.90 21.09 -12.81
N GLY A 147 53.32 22.27 -13.04
CA GLY A 147 53.32 22.93 -14.34
C GLY A 147 52.45 22.24 -15.41
N VAL A 148 51.51 21.40 -15.00
CA VAL A 148 50.55 20.68 -15.87
C VAL A 148 49.16 21.30 -15.68
N LEU A 149 48.60 21.88 -16.75
CA LEU A 149 47.20 22.26 -16.79
C LEU A 149 46.33 20.99 -16.76
N VAL A 150 45.73 20.74 -15.61
CA VAL A 150 44.75 19.67 -15.40
C VAL A 150 43.35 20.27 -15.51
N THR A 151 42.53 19.71 -16.39
CA THR A 151 41.14 20.13 -16.60
C THR A 151 40.21 19.34 -15.67
N PRO A 152 39.47 19.98 -14.74
CA PRO A 152 38.39 19.33 -14.03
C PRO A 152 37.19 19.14 -14.97
N VAL A 153 36.60 17.95 -14.94
CA VAL A 153 35.46 17.54 -15.77
C VAL A 153 34.41 16.97 -14.82
N ILE A 154 33.46 17.80 -14.40
CA ILE A 154 32.39 17.40 -13.48
C ILE A 154 31.15 17.06 -14.28
N LEU A 155 30.51 15.95 -13.94
CA LEU A 155 29.33 15.42 -14.61
C LEU A 155 28.33 14.97 -13.54
N LYS A 156 27.14 15.59 -13.51
CA LYS A 156 26.05 15.15 -12.63
C LYS A 156 25.04 14.33 -13.40
N GLY A 157 24.26 13.53 -12.68
CA GLY A 157 23.15 12.76 -13.24
C GLY A 157 22.16 13.60 -14.07
N SER A 158 21.86 14.83 -13.62
CA SER A 158 21.02 15.80 -14.32
C SER A 158 21.56 16.25 -15.68
N ASP A 159 22.88 16.28 -15.84
CA ASP A 159 23.56 16.96 -16.96
C ASP A 159 23.71 16.04 -18.19
N VAL A 160 23.38 14.76 -18.02
CA VAL A 160 23.43 13.72 -19.07
C VAL A 160 22.18 13.75 -19.94
N TYR A 161 21.02 13.97 -19.34
CA TYR A 161 19.73 13.86 -20.02
C TYR A 161 19.37 15.14 -20.78
N SER A 162 18.77 14.96 -21.95
CA SER A 162 18.21 16.05 -22.75
C SER A 162 16.84 15.65 -23.28
N GLU A 163 15.94 16.62 -23.47
CA GLU A 163 14.57 16.40 -23.96
C GLU A 163 14.48 15.80 -25.38
N PHE A 164 15.62 15.65 -26.07
CA PHE A 164 15.69 15.23 -27.47
C PHE A 164 16.50 13.93 -27.63
N TYR A 165 15.77 12.85 -27.89
CA TYR A 165 16.25 11.48 -28.09
C TYR A 165 17.59 11.39 -28.85
N GLY A 166 18.61 10.85 -28.19
CA GLY A 166 19.91 10.55 -28.79
C GLY A 166 20.87 11.74 -28.98
N LYS A 167 20.49 12.98 -28.61
CA LYS A 167 21.48 14.06 -28.42
C LYS A 167 22.35 13.79 -27.19
N SER A 168 21.75 13.27 -26.12
CA SER A 168 22.36 12.91 -24.83
C SER A 168 23.65 12.08 -25.01
N THR A 169 23.58 10.95 -25.73
CA THR A 169 24.73 10.06 -25.97
C THR A 169 25.84 10.74 -26.78
N ARG A 170 25.50 11.55 -27.80
CA ARG A 170 26.50 12.27 -28.63
C ARG A 170 27.18 13.40 -27.86
N GLN A 171 26.45 14.07 -26.99
CA GLN A 171 26.97 15.12 -26.11
C GLN A 171 27.94 14.54 -25.07
N LEU A 172 27.52 13.44 -24.41
CA LEU A 172 28.36 12.70 -23.48
C LEU A 172 29.63 12.19 -24.16
N GLY A 173 29.52 11.50 -25.29
CA GLY A 173 30.67 10.98 -26.05
C GLY A 173 31.70 12.07 -26.41
N ARG A 174 31.24 13.23 -26.91
CA ARG A 174 32.13 14.39 -27.21
C ARG A 174 32.84 14.93 -25.96
N PHE A 175 32.14 15.03 -24.84
CA PHE A 175 32.66 15.55 -23.58
C PHE A 175 33.71 14.60 -22.98
N LEU A 176 33.41 13.31 -22.97
CA LEU A 176 34.29 12.23 -22.55
C LEU A 176 35.53 12.11 -23.46
N ASP A 177 35.38 12.20 -24.79
CA ASP A 177 36.52 12.22 -25.71
C ASP A 177 37.43 13.43 -25.51
N TYR A 178 36.85 14.63 -25.31
CA TYR A 178 37.62 15.81 -24.94
C TYR A 178 38.41 15.58 -23.65
N ALA A 179 37.77 15.03 -22.61
CA ALA A 179 38.43 14.70 -21.35
C ALA A 179 39.62 13.74 -21.55
N SER A 180 39.47 12.71 -22.40
CA SER A 180 40.56 11.76 -22.71
C SER A 180 41.76 12.37 -23.48
N SER A 181 41.55 13.53 -24.12
CA SER A 181 42.52 14.16 -25.02
C SER A 181 43.52 15.09 -24.31
N VAL A 182 43.22 15.50 -23.07
CA VAL A 182 43.99 16.42 -22.22
C VAL A 182 44.24 15.79 -20.84
N PRO A 183 45.23 16.28 -20.04
CA PRO A 183 45.33 15.90 -18.64
C PRO A 183 44.07 16.32 -17.88
N SER A 184 43.36 15.38 -17.28
CA SER A 184 42.02 15.62 -16.73
C SER A 184 41.70 14.80 -15.49
N VAL A 185 40.84 15.36 -14.64
CA VAL A 185 40.18 14.66 -13.53
C VAL A 185 38.70 14.65 -13.85
N VAL A 186 38.14 13.48 -14.13
CA VAL A 186 36.71 13.32 -14.41
C VAL A 186 36.02 12.89 -13.12
N TYR A 187 35.10 13.72 -12.64
CA TYR A 187 34.24 13.41 -11.51
C TYR A 187 32.82 13.20 -11.99
N ILE A 188 32.24 12.05 -11.66
CA ILE A 188 30.84 11.72 -11.93
C ILE A 188 30.12 11.61 -10.59
N ASP A 189 29.20 12.53 -10.33
CA ASP A 189 28.36 12.53 -9.14
C ASP A 189 27.01 11.86 -9.41
N GLU A 190 26.39 11.34 -8.35
CA GLU A 190 25.08 10.65 -8.40
C GLU A 190 24.99 9.56 -9.47
N PHE A 191 26.06 8.77 -9.68
CA PHE A 191 26.16 7.80 -10.77
C PHE A 191 25.01 6.77 -10.82
N GLN A 192 24.31 6.57 -9.70
CA GLN A 192 23.09 5.78 -9.64
C GLN A 192 21.91 6.34 -10.46
N SER A 193 21.94 7.54 -11.03
CA SER A 193 20.82 8.01 -11.87
C SER A 193 20.79 7.31 -13.24
N PHE A 194 21.94 7.25 -13.93
CA PHE A 194 22.07 6.67 -15.27
C PHE A 194 22.93 5.40 -15.33
N GLY A 195 23.60 5.00 -14.24
CA GLY A 195 24.47 3.82 -14.17
C GLY A 195 23.82 2.53 -13.68
N ARG A 196 22.53 2.54 -13.30
CA ARG A 196 21.81 1.37 -12.78
C ARG A 196 21.59 0.31 -13.85
N LYS A 197 21.50 -0.97 -13.47
CA LYS A 197 21.03 -2.03 -14.37
C LYS A 197 19.56 -1.78 -14.76
N VAL A 198 19.30 -1.74 -16.06
CA VAL A 198 17.99 -1.47 -16.67
C VAL A 198 17.49 -2.70 -17.45
N ARG A 199 16.16 -2.89 -17.61
CA ARG A 199 15.60 -4.02 -18.39
C ARG A 199 15.51 -3.71 -19.90
N GLY A 200 15.35 -2.45 -20.28
CA GLY A 200 15.33 -1.99 -21.67
C GLY A 200 13.93 -1.98 -22.30
N GLU A 201 12.88 -1.97 -21.47
CA GLU A 201 11.49 -2.17 -21.90
C GLU A 201 10.81 -0.86 -22.34
N THR A 202 11.28 0.30 -21.88
CA THR A 202 10.72 1.62 -22.21
C THR A 202 11.68 2.48 -23.04
N GLY A 203 11.15 3.52 -23.71
CA GLY A 203 11.95 4.44 -24.53
C GLY A 203 13.09 5.15 -23.77
N ALA A 204 12.87 5.48 -22.49
CA ALA A 204 13.86 6.07 -21.60
C ALA A 204 14.95 5.04 -21.20
N GLU A 205 14.53 3.82 -20.88
CA GLU A 205 15.45 2.72 -20.54
C GLU A 205 16.41 2.34 -21.69
N ILE A 206 15.93 2.45 -22.93
CA ILE A 206 16.73 2.27 -24.14
C ILE A 206 17.76 3.41 -24.29
N GLU A 207 17.45 4.63 -23.87
CA GLU A 207 18.39 5.75 -23.88
C GLU A 207 19.45 5.60 -22.77
N ASP A 208 19.05 5.20 -21.56
CA ASP A 208 19.98 4.84 -20.46
C ASP A 208 20.97 3.76 -20.90
N THR A 209 20.49 2.70 -21.53
CA THR A 209 21.33 1.59 -22.01
C THR A 209 22.38 2.09 -23.01
N ARG A 210 22.03 3.00 -23.93
CA ARG A 210 22.96 3.61 -24.90
C ARG A 210 23.97 4.55 -24.24
N ILE A 211 23.54 5.32 -23.25
CA ILE A 211 24.41 6.18 -22.43
C ILE A 211 25.44 5.33 -21.69
N GLN A 212 25.02 4.21 -21.08
CA GLN A 212 25.88 3.24 -20.42
C GLN A 212 26.87 2.60 -21.38
N ASP A 213 26.43 2.18 -22.58
CA ASP A 213 27.31 1.57 -23.58
C ASP A 213 28.39 2.54 -24.09
N GLU A 214 28.06 3.83 -24.25
CA GLU A 214 29.04 4.87 -24.62
C GLU A 214 30.05 5.12 -23.49
N LEU A 215 29.58 5.24 -22.24
CA LEU A 215 30.44 5.38 -21.07
C LEU A 215 31.35 4.15 -20.90
N ASN A 216 30.83 2.94 -21.07
CA ASN A 216 31.58 1.70 -20.91
C ASN A 216 32.71 1.59 -21.95
N ARG A 217 32.40 1.90 -23.22
CA ARG A 217 33.41 2.02 -24.31
C ARG A 217 34.49 3.07 -24.00
N TRP A 218 34.14 4.18 -23.35
CA TRP A 218 35.10 5.21 -22.93
C TRP A 218 35.94 4.81 -21.69
N LEU A 219 35.34 4.15 -20.70
CA LEU A 219 36.06 3.61 -19.54
C LEU A 219 37.11 2.59 -19.97
N ASP A 220 36.78 1.68 -20.89
CA ASP A 220 37.74 0.75 -21.51
C ASP A 220 38.95 1.47 -22.11
N LYS A 221 38.69 2.51 -22.92
CA LYS A 221 39.71 3.35 -23.57
C LYS A 221 40.62 4.05 -22.57
N ILE A 222 40.16 4.36 -21.36
CA ILE A 222 40.97 4.99 -20.31
C ILE A 222 41.76 3.99 -19.47
N VAL A 223 41.09 2.95 -18.98
CA VAL A 223 41.69 1.94 -18.08
C VAL A 223 42.81 1.19 -18.81
N SER A 224 42.56 0.73 -20.03
CA SER A 224 43.60 0.12 -20.88
C SER A 224 44.61 1.15 -21.39
N GLY A 225 44.16 2.34 -21.79
CA GLY A 225 44.93 3.30 -22.57
C GLY A 225 46.10 4.00 -21.86
N LYS A 226 46.77 4.86 -22.61
CA LYS A 226 47.86 5.75 -22.14
C LYS A 226 47.37 7.19 -21.85
N SER A 227 46.06 7.43 -21.82
CA SER A 227 45.44 8.70 -21.43
C SER A 227 45.89 9.12 -20.03
N ARG A 228 46.01 10.44 -19.84
CA ARG A 228 46.36 11.11 -18.57
C ARG A 228 45.08 11.56 -17.86
N THR A 229 44.18 10.61 -17.65
CA THR A 229 42.87 10.85 -17.07
C THR A 229 42.68 9.91 -15.89
N ILE A 230 42.23 10.47 -14.77
CA ILE A 230 41.68 9.72 -13.64
C ILE A 230 40.17 9.93 -13.60
N VAL A 231 39.42 8.87 -13.30
CA VAL A 231 37.96 8.90 -13.18
C VAL A 231 37.57 8.59 -11.74
N VAL A 232 36.76 9.45 -11.14
CA VAL A 232 36.21 9.27 -9.79
C VAL A 232 34.69 9.28 -9.90
N VAL A 233 34.05 8.20 -9.46
CA VAL A 233 32.61 7.97 -9.57
C VAL A 233 32.02 7.89 -8.16
N ALA A 234 31.15 8.82 -7.78
CA ALA A 234 30.44 8.74 -6.51
C ALA A 234 29.09 8.01 -6.68
N THR A 235 28.80 7.05 -5.80
CA THR A 235 27.50 6.37 -5.80
C THR A 235 27.02 5.95 -4.42
N ASN A 236 25.70 5.97 -4.24
CA ASN A 236 25.02 5.44 -3.06
C ASN A 236 24.61 3.96 -3.25
N ALA A 237 24.73 3.42 -4.47
CA ALA A 237 24.14 2.13 -4.84
C ALA A 237 25.07 1.30 -5.75
N TYR A 238 26.30 1.06 -5.30
CA TYR A 238 27.32 0.34 -6.07
C TYR A 238 26.84 -1.01 -6.62
N GLU A 239 26.13 -1.80 -5.83
CA GLU A 239 25.63 -3.12 -6.25
C GLU A 239 24.47 -3.05 -7.27
N LYS A 240 23.89 -1.86 -7.51
CA LYS A 240 22.89 -1.64 -8.58
C LYS A 240 23.53 -1.22 -9.91
N ILE A 241 24.83 -0.95 -9.94
CA ILE A 241 25.55 -0.59 -11.17
C ILE A 241 25.61 -1.79 -12.12
N ARG A 242 25.51 -1.52 -13.43
CA ARG A 242 25.67 -2.54 -14.48
C ARG A 242 27.02 -3.25 -14.38
N GLU A 243 27.01 -4.58 -14.44
CA GLU A 243 28.15 -5.44 -14.06
C GLU A 243 29.44 -5.19 -14.87
N ASP A 244 29.30 -4.87 -16.16
CA ASP A 244 30.43 -4.55 -17.04
C ASP A 244 31.13 -3.24 -16.63
N ILE A 245 30.36 -2.19 -16.28
CA ILE A 245 30.89 -0.95 -15.70
C ILE A 245 31.51 -1.24 -14.33
N ARG A 246 30.83 -2.02 -13.47
CA ARG A 246 31.27 -2.36 -12.11
C ARG A 246 32.67 -3.00 -12.11
N ARG A 247 32.95 -3.92 -13.05
CA ARG A 247 34.26 -4.58 -13.21
C ARG A 247 35.42 -3.65 -13.59
N ARG A 248 35.13 -2.44 -14.07
CA ARG A 248 36.13 -1.45 -14.52
C ARG A 248 36.42 -0.38 -13.47
N LEU A 249 35.70 -0.40 -12.35
CA LEU A 249 35.78 0.57 -11.27
C LEU A 249 36.30 -0.10 -9.99
N THR A 250 37.41 0.38 -9.44
CA THR A 250 37.88 -0.09 -8.13
C THR A 250 36.97 0.46 -7.03
N LYS A 251 36.28 -0.43 -6.30
CA LYS A 251 35.41 -0.07 -5.18
C LYS A 251 36.24 0.47 -4.01
N VAL A 252 35.96 1.70 -3.61
CA VAL A 252 36.41 2.30 -2.35
C VAL A 252 35.18 2.48 -1.48
N SER A 253 35.06 1.65 -0.45
CA SER A 253 33.92 1.63 0.46
C SER A 253 34.11 2.67 1.56
N LEU A 254 33.28 3.70 1.55
CA LEU A 254 33.29 4.75 2.56
C LEU A 254 32.46 4.37 3.80
N ASN A 255 31.64 3.32 3.74
CA ASN A 255 30.94 2.76 4.90
C ASN A 255 31.92 2.17 5.92
N ASP A 256 32.87 1.36 5.45
CA ASP A 256 33.81 0.62 6.31
C ASP A 256 34.81 1.53 7.03
N GLY A 257 34.95 2.78 6.57
CA GLY A 257 35.75 3.82 7.22
C GLY A 257 34.99 4.73 8.19
N VAL A 258 33.68 4.53 8.44
CA VAL A 258 32.96 5.26 9.50
C VAL A 258 33.23 4.58 10.84
N THR A 259 34.40 4.83 11.43
CA THR A 259 34.75 4.33 12.77
C THR A 259 34.22 5.28 13.86
N ARG A 260 34.00 4.75 15.09
CA ARG A 260 33.67 5.59 16.25
C ARG A 260 34.75 6.66 16.50
N GLU A 261 36.02 6.33 16.27
CA GLU A 261 37.14 7.28 16.31
C GLU A 261 37.00 8.43 15.31
N MET A 262 36.59 8.15 14.07
CA MET A 262 36.30 9.19 13.07
C MET A 262 35.13 10.09 13.53
N LEU A 263 34.05 9.50 14.05
CA LEU A 263 32.91 10.26 14.55
C LEU A 263 33.28 11.15 15.76
N LEU A 264 34.07 10.63 16.70
CA LEU A 264 34.62 11.41 17.82
C LEU A 264 35.46 12.58 17.33
N ALA A 265 36.38 12.36 16.38
CA ALA A 265 37.23 13.41 15.83
C ALA A 265 36.40 14.49 15.09
N VAL A 266 35.32 14.10 14.40
CA VAL A 266 34.36 15.04 13.79
C VAL A 266 33.62 15.87 14.85
N VAL A 267 33.15 15.25 15.93
CA VAL A 267 32.51 15.97 17.07
C VAL A 267 33.51 16.94 17.73
N GLN A 268 34.75 16.52 17.96
CA GLN A 268 35.80 17.37 18.55
C GLN A 268 36.11 18.60 17.68
N ASP A 269 36.20 18.44 16.35
CA ASP A 269 36.42 19.57 15.44
C ASP A 269 35.23 20.54 15.43
N PHE A 270 33.97 20.05 15.40
CA PHE A 270 32.80 20.92 15.50
C PHE A 270 32.73 21.68 16.84
N LEU A 271 32.99 21.01 17.98
CA LEU A 271 33.07 21.67 19.30
C LEU A 271 34.15 22.74 19.33
N LYS A 272 35.32 22.49 18.73
CA LYS A 272 36.43 23.44 18.64
C LYS A 272 36.09 24.66 17.75
N ARG A 273 35.40 24.44 16.63
CA ARG A 273 34.98 25.51 15.70
C ARG A 273 33.91 26.43 16.29
N GLU A 274 32.94 25.89 17.01
CA GLU A 274 31.87 26.67 17.66
C GLU A 274 32.28 27.19 19.05
N GLY A 275 33.44 26.77 19.58
CA GLY A 275 34.00 27.24 20.86
C GLY A 275 33.36 26.60 22.10
N TRP A 276 32.63 25.48 21.95
CA TRP A 276 31.90 24.79 23.01
C TRP A 276 32.79 23.81 23.81
N LEU A 277 33.92 24.31 24.31
CA LEU A 277 34.94 23.51 25.02
C LEU A 277 34.49 22.90 26.36
N ASN A 278 33.30 23.28 26.86
CA ASN A 278 32.74 22.78 28.12
C ASN A 278 32.10 21.38 27.99
N LEU A 279 31.99 20.83 26.77
CA LEU A 279 31.35 19.55 26.49
C LEU A 279 32.39 18.52 26.07
N LYS A 280 32.29 17.29 26.57
CA LYS A 280 33.12 16.17 26.11
C LYS A 280 32.54 15.56 24.85
N ALA A 281 33.42 15.21 23.90
CA ALA A 281 33.00 14.61 22.64
C ALA A 281 32.42 13.19 22.81
N ASP A 282 33.01 12.38 23.70
CA ASP A 282 32.51 11.04 24.02
C ASP A 282 31.09 11.08 24.61
N ASP A 283 30.88 11.87 25.67
CA ASP A 283 29.56 12.03 26.31
C ASP A 283 28.47 12.47 25.31
N LEU A 284 28.81 13.32 24.34
CA LEU A 284 27.90 13.76 23.29
C LEU A 284 27.66 12.68 22.22
N LEU A 285 28.71 11.97 21.79
CA LEU A 285 28.57 10.91 20.80
C LEU A 285 27.72 9.75 21.34
N ASP A 286 27.99 9.29 22.56
CA ASP A 286 27.21 8.23 23.23
C ASP A 286 25.74 8.64 23.41
N LEU A 287 25.48 9.92 23.71
CA LEU A 287 24.12 10.45 23.76
C LEU A 287 23.45 10.45 22.37
N MET A 288 24.13 10.94 21.34
CA MET A 288 23.60 10.99 19.99
C MET A 288 23.34 9.57 19.43
N GLU A 289 24.27 8.64 19.64
CA GLU A 289 24.11 7.22 19.31
C GLU A 289 22.93 6.60 20.07
N ARG A 290 22.77 6.88 21.37
CA ARG A 290 21.64 6.38 22.17
C ARG A 290 20.30 6.90 21.64
N GLU A 291 20.13 8.21 21.49
CA GLU A 291 18.86 8.81 21.07
C GLU A 291 18.46 8.40 19.63
N VAL A 292 19.45 8.17 18.74
CA VAL A 292 19.24 7.66 17.37
C VAL A 292 18.93 6.16 17.36
N THR A 293 19.70 5.35 18.10
CA THR A 293 19.55 3.88 18.10
C THR A 293 18.22 3.45 18.72
N VAL A 294 17.80 4.08 19.82
CA VAL A 294 16.57 3.73 20.56
C VAL A 294 15.30 3.90 19.71
N ARG A 295 15.29 4.80 18.72
CA ARG A 295 14.12 5.02 17.84
C ARG A 295 14.25 4.48 16.42
N ARG A 296 15.43 4.56 15.78
CA ARG A 296 15.54 4.51 14.31
C ARG A 296 16.43 3.42 13.72
N ARG A 297 17.16 2.65 14.54
CA ARG A 297 18.06 1.53 14.11
C ARG A 297 18.97 1.86 12.90
N ALA A 298 19.48 3.09 12.82
CA ALA A 298 20.43 3.53 11.81
C ALA A 298 21.78 3.88 12.47
N SER A 299 22.88 3.62 11.78
CA SER A 299 24.21 4.10 12.21
C SER A 299 24.33 5.61 11.97
N LEU A 300 24.90 6.31 12.94
CA LEU A 300 25.10 7.76 12.88
C LEU A 300 26.16 8.12 11.82
N THR A 301 25.84 8.99 10.87
CA THR A 301 26.80 9.44 9.85
C THR A 301 27.42 10.81 10.20
N PRO A 302 28.59 11.17 9.64
CA PRO A 302 29.17 12.51 9.81
C PRO A 302 28.23 13.66 9.39
N SER A 303 27.37 13.43 8.39
CA SER A 303 26.37 14.41 7.96
C SER A 303 25.23 14.57 8.97
N ASP A 304 24.83 13.51 9.66
CA ASP A 304 23.82 13.58 10.71
C ASP A 304 24.35 14.34 11.94
N ILE A 305 25.63 14.12 12.30
CA ILE A 305 26.32 14.93 13.32
C ILE A 305 26.30 16.41 12.92
N GLN A 306 26.68 16.73 11.68
CA GLN A 306 26.67 18.11 11.20
C GLN A 306 25.27 18.75 11.26
N GLU A 307 24.21 18.00 10.96
CA GLU A 307 22.84 18.52 11.02
C GLU A 307 22.35 18.71 12.46
N ILE A 308 22.71 17.81 13.39
CA ILE A 308 22.41 17.97 14.82
C ILE A 308 23.11 19.21 15.38
N PHE A 309 24.40 19.42 15.08
CA PHE A 309 25.12 20.64 15.45
C PHE A 309 24.48 21.90 14.85
N ARG A 310 24.02 21.84 13.59
CA ARG A 310 23.31 22.93 12.91
C ARG A 310 21.97 23.25 13.59
N GLU A 311 21.20 22.25 14.00
CA GLU A 311 19.91 22.46 14.65
C GLU A 311 20.06 22.99 16.08
N VAL A 312 21.04 22.50 16.86
CA VAL A 312 21.42 23.10 18.16
C VAL A 312 21.76 24.57 17.98
N ARG A 313 22.62 24.89 17.02
CA ARG A 313 23.02 26.26 16.72
C ARG A 313 21.83 27.13 16.31
N LYS A 314 20.97 26.65 15.42
CA LYS A 314 19.74 27.33 14.97
C LYS A 314 18.78 27.58 16.13
N SER A 315 18.61 26.62 17.03
CA SER A 315 17.80 26.76 18.25
C SER A 315 18.33 27.87 19.16
N LYS A 316 19.66 27.97 19.36
CA LYS A 316 20.27 29.03 20.17
C LYS A 316 20.32 30.40 19.46
N GLU A 317 20.48 30.44 18.15
CA GLU A 317 20.44 31.69 17.37
C GLU A 317 19.02 32.25 17.22
N ALA A 318 17.96 31.42 17.28
CA ALA A 318 16.56 31.85 17.13
C ALA A 318 16.15 33.04 18.03
N PRO A 319 16.29 33.01 19.37
CA PRO A 319 15.91 34.14 20.23
C PRO A 319 16.77 35.39 20.02
N LEU A 320 18.00 35.25 19.52
CA LEU A 320 18.84 36.38 19.11
C LEU A 320 18.36 37.01 17.81
N ARG A 321 17.95 36.20 16.83
CA ARG A 321 17.38 36.66 15.56
C ARG A 321 16.01 37.33 15.75
N GLU A 322 15.22 36.87 16.71
CA GLU A 322 13.95 37.49 17.09
C GLU A 322 14.17 38.88 17.68
N LYS A 323 15.04 39.02 18.71
CA LYS A 323 15.43 40.32 19.28
C LYS A 323 16.03 41.29 18.24
N LEU A 324 16.86 40.78 17.31
CA LEU A 324 17.43 41.58 16.21
C LEU A 324 16.39 42.05 15.18
N ARG A 325 15.32 41.25 14.98
CA ARG A 325 14.20 41.58 14.09
C ARG A 325 13.28 42.64 14.73
N GLU A 326 13.11 42.60 16.04
CA GLU A 326 12.42 43.65 16.81
C GLU A 326 13.22 44.96 16.84
N SER A 327 14.55 44.89 17.02
CA SER A 327 15.41 46.07 17.26
C SER A 327 15.84 46.87 16.02
N LYS A 328 15.18 46.67 14.86
CA LYS A 328 15.44 47.37 13.57
C LYS A 328 16.93 47.67 13.26
N GLY A 329 17.80 46.65 13.39
CA GLY A 329 19.10 46.61 12.69
C GLY A 329 20.26 47.45 13.25
N ALA A 330 20.14 48.08 14.43
CA ALA A 330 21.18 48.95 14.98
C ALA A 330 21.81 48.42 16.29
N LEU A 331 22.59 47.33 16.21
CA LEU A 331 23.51 46.94 17.28
C LEU A 331 24.86 46.49 16.70
N GLY A 332 25.85 47.38 16.79
CA GLY A 332 27.26 47.00 16.70
C GLY A 332 27.68 46.31 17.99
N LEU A 333 27.49 45.01 18.07
CA LEU A 333 27.89 44.17 19.19
C LEU A 333 28.75 43.00 18.71
N ASP A 334 29.76 42.66 19.50
CA ASP A 334 30.46 41.38 19.37
C ASP A 334 29.45 40.23 19.41
N ARG A 335 29.70 39.19 18.61
CA ARG A 335 28.84 38.00 18.59
C ARG A 335 28.78 37.41 20.00
N PRO A 336 27.60 37.34 20.65
CA PRO A 336 27.50 36.78 21.99
C PRO A 336 27.96 35.32 21.95
N ARG A 337 28.80 34.93 22.90
CA ARG A 337 29.27 33.54 23.03
C ARG A 337 28.12 32.64 23.47
N ILE A 338 27.42 32.09 22.48
CA ILE A 338 26.38 31.09 22.68
C ILE A 338 27.00 29.85 23.33
N THR A 339 26.44 29.41 24.45
CA THR A 339 26.78 28.15 25.11
C THR A 339 25.70 27.10 24.83
N ALA A 340 26.13 25.92 24.42
CA ALA A 340 25.25 24.75 24.27
C ALA A 340 25.35 23.83 25.49
N SER A 341 24.27 23.12 25.80
CA SER A 341 24.21 22.09 26.84
C SER A 341 23.99 20.70 26.23
N VAL A 342 24.36 19.65 26.96
CA VAL A 342 24.12 18.24 26.59
C VAL A 342 22.64 17.97 26.25
N GLN A 343 21.71 18.64 26.93
CA GLN A 343 20.27 18.50 26.70
C GLN A 343 19.83 19.11 25.36
N ASP A 344 20.48 20.17 24.87
CA ASP A 344 20.18 20.75 23.56
C ASP A 344 20.51 19.76 22.44
N PHE A 345 21.63 19.03 22.56
CA PHE A 345 21.99 17.96 21.63
C PHE A 345 20.99 16.80 21.69
N ALA A 346 20.45 16.45 22.86
CA ALA A 346 19.38 15.44 22.98
C ALA A 346 18.09 15.87 22.26
N ILE A 347 17.69 17.14 22.40
CA ILE A 347 16.51 17.68 21.72
C ILE A 347 16.74 17.72 20.20
N ALA A 348 17.90 18.19 19.74
CA ALA A 348 18.24 18.21 18.32
C ALA A 348 18.31 16.80 17.72
N ALA A 349 18.97 15.84 18.37
CA ALA A 349 19.06 14.45 17.90
C ALA A 349 17.68 13.76 17.79
N ARG A 350 16.71 14.14 18.63
CA ARG A 350 15.32 13.65 18.53
C ARG A 350 14.54 14.25 17.35
N ASN A 351 14.84 15.51 17.00
CA ASN A 351 14.06 16.30 16.05
C ASN A 351 14.61 16.26 14.62
N VAL A 352 15.91 16.05 14.44
CA VAL A 352 16.55 15.92 13.13
C VAL A 352 16.04 14.65 12.42
N LYS A 353 15.76 14.76 11.11
CA LYS A 353 15.56 13.62 10.20
C LYS A 353 16.93 13.20 9.68
N LEU A 354 17.31 11.94 9.82
CA LEU A 354 18.64 11.46 9.43
C LEU A 354 18.72 11.39 7.90
N TYR A 355 19.89 11.65 7.33
CA TYR A 355 20.10 11.61 5.88
C TYR A 355 19.94 10.19 5.30
N SER A 356 20.23 9.17 6.10
CA SER A 356 19.98 7.77 5.75
C SER A 356 18.49 7.44 5.57
N GLU A 357 17.60 8.14 6.29
CA GLU A 357 16.14 7.99 6.20
C GLU A 357 15.55 8.66 4.93
N GLN A 358 16.22 9.70 4.40
CA GLN A 358 15.75 10.42 3.20
C GLN A 358 15.92 9.59 1.91
N GLU A 359 16.93 8.71 1.84
CA GLU A 359 17.21 7.89 0.66
C GLU A 359 16.88 6.39 0.81
N LYS A 360 16.91 5.82 2.02
CA LYS A 360 16.42 4.45 2.25
C LYS A 360 14.90 4.45 2.43
N SER A 361 14.22 4.77 1.33
CA SER A 361 12.81 4.51 1.09
C SER A 361 11.84 5.15 2.09
N GLN A 362 11.58 6.46 1.94
CA GLN A 362 10.27 7.00 2.36
C GLN A 362 9.11 6.21 1.71
N GLU A 363 9.31 5.69 0.49
CA GLU A 363 8.34 4.86 -0.25
C GLU A 363 8.03 3.47 0.35
N VAL A 364 8.83 2.97 1.30
CA VAL A 364 8.64 1.64 1.93
C VAL A 364 8.57 1.76 3.45
N THR A 365 9.30 2.70 4.04
CA THR A 365 9.39 2.85 5.50
C THR A 365 8.21 3.65 6.07
N ASP A 366 7.65 4.61 5.32
CA ASP A 366 6.43 5.32 5.75
C ASP A 366 5.16 4.44 5.67
N ALA A 367 5.20 3.33 4.91
CA ALA A 367 4.14 2.32 4.84
C ALA A 367 4.28 1.21 5.89
N VAL A 368 5.51 0.88 6.31
CA VAL A 368 5.80 -0.29 7.17
C VAL A 368 5.96 0.12 8.64
N TYR A 369 4.83 0.35 9.30
CA TYR A 369 4.80 0.53 10.76
C TYR A 369 5.07 -0.80 11.48
N ILE A 370 6.28 -0.95 12.00
CA ILE A 370 6.61 -2.05 12.94
C ILE A 370 6.05 -1.67 14.31
N MET A 371 4.89 -2.23 14.66
CA MET A 371 4.28 -2.07 15.98
C MET A 371 4.60 -3.27 16.88
N LYS A 372 4.66 -3.04 18.19
CA LYS A 372 4.47 -4.10 19.19
C LYS A 372 3.03 -4.00 19.69
N PRO A 373 2.10 -4.87 19.23
CA PRO A 373 0.72 -4.83 19.69
C PRO A 373 0.64 -5.04 21.21
N LYS A 374 -0.19 -4.24 21.88
CA LYS A 374 -0.51 -4.36 23.30
C LYS A 374 -1.89 -4.98 23.52
N VAL A 375 -2.33 -5.85 22.62
CA VAL A 375 -3.59 -6.60 22.75
C VAL A 375 -3.31 -7.96 23.38
N SER A 376 -4.18 -8.39 24.28
CA SER A 376 -4.10 -9.66 24.99
C SER A 376 -5.05 -10.68 24.39
N ARG A 377 -4.90 -11.94 24.80
CA ARG A 377 -5.85 -13.02 24.47
C ARG A 377 -7.27 -12.75 24.99
N GLU A 378 -7.40 -11.94 26.04
CA GLU A 378 -8.69 -11.54 26.64
C GLU A 378 -9.40 -10.45 25.84
N ASP A 379 -8.71 -9.71 24.97
CA ASP A 379 -9.29 -8.67 24.12
C ASP A 379 -10.01 -9.24 22.88
N LEU A 380 -10.08 -10.58 22.74
CA LEU A 380 -10.70 -11.27 21.61
C LEU A 380 -11.74 -12.30 22.13
N GLY A 381 -13.03 -11.99 21.99
CA GLY A 381 -14.14 -12.85 22.43
C GLY A 381 -14.52 -13.91 21.40
N GLY A 382 -15.01 -15.06 21.87
CA GLY A 382 -15.41 -16.19 21.02
C GLY A 382 -14.26 -16.86 20.25
N LEU A 383 -14.63 -17.55 19.15
CA LEU A 383 -13.73 -18.31 18.27
C LEU A 383 -13.00 -19.46 19.01
N HIS A 384 -13.61 -20.04 20.04
CA HIS A 384 -12.92 -20.94 21.00
C HIS A 384 -12.24 -22.17 20.37
N ASP A 385 -12.78 -22.65 19.25
CA ASP A 385 -12.31 -23.81 18.48
C ASP A 385 -11.18 -23.50 17.48
N VAL A 386 -11.09 -22.26 16.99
CA VAL A 386 -10.16 -21.79 15.94
C VAL A 386 -9.04 -20.92 16.53
N LYS A 387 -9.36 -20.02 17.46
CA LYS A 387 -8.44 -19.12 18.17
C LYS A 387 -7.25 -19.88 18.77
N ASN A 388 -7.55 -20.91 19.54
CA ASN A 388 -6.53 -21.70 20.25
C ASN A 388 -5.61 -22.46 19.27
N LYS A 389 -6.16 -22.98 18.16
CA LYS A 389 -5.37 -23.67 17.12
C LYS A 389 -4.41 -22.71 16.43
N ILE A 390 -4.89 -21.55 15.98
CA ILE A 390 -4.07 -20.55 15.29
C ILE A 390 -2.97 -20.03 16.19
N LEU A 391 -3.29 -19.59 17.42
CA LEU A 391 -2.30 -19.05 18.36
C LEU A 391 -1.21 -20.08 18.69
N ASN A 392 -1.60 -21.34 18.94
CA ASN A 392 -0.64 -22.42 19.19
C ASN A 392 0.23 -22.72 17.96
N HIS A 393 -0.33 -22.81 16.76
CA HIS A 393 0.45 -23.08 15.54
C HIS A 393 1.42 -21.93 15.21
N VAL A 394 1.00 -20.67 15.40
CA VAL A 394 1.89 -19.50 15.23
C VAL A 394 3.01 -19.52 16.27
N ALA A 395 2.72 -19.85 17.53
CA ALA A 395 3.74 -19.97 18.58
C ALA A 395 4.74 -21.11 18.30
N LEU A 396 4.27 -22.25 17.76
CA LEU A 396 5.13 -23.35 17.32
C LEU A 396 6.10 -22.91 16.21
N ALA A 397 5.66 -22.08 15.26
CA ALA A 397 6.52 -21.55 14.18
C ALA A 397 7.62 -20.60 14.68
N PHE A 398 7.55 -20.10 15.92
CA PHE A 398 8.62 -19.33 16.56
C PHE A 398 9.52 -20.15 17.50
N ASN A 399 9.20 -21.42 17.77
CA ASN A 399 9.95 -22.25 18.71
C ASN A 399 11.14 -22.96 18.02
N PRO A 400 12.40 -22.55 18.27
CA PRO A 400 13.57 -23.12 17.58
C PRO A 400 13.78 -24.62 17.88
N SER A 401 13.40 -25.08 19.07
CA SER A 401 13.56 -26.48 19.49
C SER A 401 12.72 -27.46 18.67
N MET A 402 11.63 -26.99 18.04
CA MET A 402 10.79 -27.83 17.17
C MET A 402 11.41 -28.04 15.78
N ALA A 403 12.16 -27.05 15.28
CA ALA A 403 12.91 -27.18 14.03
C ALA A 403 14.08 -28.18 14.19
N GLU A 404 14.75 -28.18 15.36
CA GLU A 404 15.79 -29.15 15.71
C GLU A 404 15.29 -30.61 15.75
N LEU A 405 13.99 -30.81 16.03
CA LEU A 405 13.32 -32.12 16.01
C LEU A 405 12.86 -32.56 14.61
N GLY A 406 13.19 -31.81 13.56
CA GLY A 406 12.86 -32.16 12.17
C GLY A 406 11.40 -31.91 11.77
N GLN A 407 10.56 -31.32 12.63
CA GLN A 407 9.21 -30.90 12.25
C GLN A 407 9.29 -29.58 11.45
N GLN A 408 9.06 -29.67 10.14
CA GLN A 408 8.89 -28.54 9.24
C GLN A 408 7.62 -27.75 9.58
N SER A 409 7.69 -26.80 10.51
CA SER A 409 6.59 -25.88 10.81
C SER A 409 6.41 -24.91 9.65
N ASN A 410 5.29 -24.99 8.91
CA ASN A 410 4.99 -24.04 7.84
C ASN A 410 4.80 -22.62 8.45
N PRO A 411 5.64 -21.61 8.11
CA PRO A 411 5.56 -20.27 8.69
C PRO A 411 4.47 -19.39 8.04
N ARG A 412 3.68 -19.95 7.12
CA ARG A 412 2.64 -19.25 6.36
C ARG A 412 1.28 -19.65 6.89
N PHE A 413 0.40 -18.66 7.05
CA PHE A 413 -0.95 -18.81 7.58
C PHE A 413 -1.93 -18.03 6.72
N PHE A 414 -3.11 -18.59 6.48
CA PHE A 414 -4.16 -17.90 5.72
C PHE A 414 -5.48 -17.88 6.49
N LEU A 415 -5.98 -16.68 6.76
CA LEU A 415 -7.19 -16.42 7.55
C LEU A 415 -8.32 -15.94 6.64
N MET A 416 -9.37 -16.75 6.54
CA MET A 416 -10.50 -16.55 5.64
C MET A 416 -11.77 -16.29 6.45
N GLY A 417 -12.78 -15.63 5.89
CA GLY A 417 -14.09 -15.49 6.52
C GLY A 417 -14.69 -14.08 6.35
N PRO A 418 -15.88 -13.81 6.86
CA PRO A 418 -16.58 -12.53 6.64
C PRO A 418 -15.81 -11.30 7.16
N PRO A 419 -16.08 -10.09 6.62
CA PRO A 419 -15.51 -8.86 7.17
C PRO A 419 -15.93 -8.65 8.63
N GLY A 420 -15.06 -8.05 9.43
CA GLY A 420 -15.37 -7.71 10.83
C GLY A 420 -15.30 -8.86 11.85
N THR A 421 -14.92 -10.08 11.47
CA THR A 421 -14.78 -11.25 12.38
C THR A 421 -13.46 -11.28 13.19
N GLY A 422 -12.69 -10.19 13.20
CA GLY A 422 -11.47 -10.09 14.04
C GLY A 422 -10.20 -10.73 13.48
N LYS A 423 -10.15 -11.15 12.20
CA LYS A 423 -8.95 -11.74 11.54
C LYS A 423 -7.66 -10.93 11.78
N THR A 424 -7.70 -9.62 11.57
CA THR A 424 -6.58 -8.68 11.80
C THR A 424 -6.20 -8.62 13.29
N LEU A 425 -7.18 -8.66 14.20
CA LEU A 425 -6.97 -8.61 15.64
C LEU A 425 -6.32 -9.90 16.16
N LEU A 426 -6.74 -11.06 15.64
CA LEU A 426 -6.15 -12.37 15.97
C LEU A 426 -4.66 -12.43 15.62
N ALA A 427 -4.27 -11.86 14.47
CA ALA A 427 -2.87 -11.73 14.07
C ALA A 427 -2.08 -10.79 15.01
N MET A 428 -2.69 -9.71 15.51
CA MET A 428 -2.08 -8.82 16.51
C MET A 428 -1.91 -9.51 17.88
N VAL A 429 -2.90 -10.30 18.32
CA VAL A 429 -2.79 -11.12 19.54
C VAL A 429 -1.67 -12.15 19.42
N ALA A 430 -1.57 -12.83 18.28
CA ALA A 430 -0.49 -13.80 18.02
C ALA A 430 0.91 -13.15 18.11
N ALA A 431 1.08 -11.93 17.60
CA ALA A 431 2.33 -11.19 17.73
C ALA A 431 2.62 -10.74 19.17
N ALA A 432 1.58 -10.37 19.92
CA ALA A 432 1.70 -9.93 21.31
C ALA A 432 2.07 -11.08 22.26
N GLU A 433 1.39 -12.24 22.15
CA GLU A 433 1.70 -13.44 22.95
C GLU A 433 3.15 -13.92 22.72
N ASN A 434 3.66 -13.81 21.49
CA ASN A 434 5.05 -14.18 21.14
C ASN A 434 6.07 -13.03 21.36
N ASN A 435 5.65 -11.82 21.74
CA ASN A 435 6.50 -10.62 21.94
C ASN A 435 7.38 -10.24 20.71
N VAL A 436 6.91 -10.61 19.51
CA VAL A 436 7.60 -10.38 18.23
C VAL A 436 7.20 -9.04 17.59
N GLY A 437 7.96 -8.58 16.61
CA GLY A 437 7.55 -7.40 15.82
C GLY A 437 6.32 -7.70 14.97
N PHE A 438 5.39 -6.76 14.83
CA PHE A 438 4.24 -6.89 13.94
C PHE A 438 4.30 -5.84 12.83
N ILE A 439 4.24 -6.29 11.58
CA ILE A 439 4.16 -5.45 10.40
C ILE A 439 2.81 -5.70 9.75
N LYS A 440 2.01 -4.66 9.56
CA LYS A 440 0.77 -4.72 8.76
C LYS A 440 1.00 -4.02 7.42
N VAL A 441 0.58 -4.67 6.34
CA VAL A 441 0.53 -4.13 4.99
C VAL A 441 -0.83 -4.51 4.39
N ARG A 442 -1.58 -3.57 3.80
CA ARG A 442 -2.82 -3.90 3.08
C ARG A 442 -2.51 -4.33 1.66
N GLY A 443 -3.29 -5.28 1.12
CA GLY A 443 -3.20 -5.69 -0.28
C GLY A 443 -3.41 -4.51 -1.22
N GLY A 444 -4.36 -3.62 -0.91
CA GLY A 444 -4.53 -2.35 -1.61
C GLY A 444 -3.29 -1.47 -1.61
N GLU A 445 -2.56 -1.33 -0.50
CA GLU A 445 -1.35 -0.47 -0.42
C GLU A 445 -0.21 -0.98 -1.33
N LEU A 446 -0.12 -2.30 -1.54
CA LEU A 446 0.84 -2.91 -2.47
C LEU A 446 0.49 -2.70 -3.95
N MET A 447 -0.78 -2.47 -4.28
CA MET A 447 -1.25 -2.22 -5.65
C MET A 447 -1.38 -0.71 -5.95
N SER A 448 -2.06 0.02 -5.06
CA SER A 448 -2.45 1.43 -5.18
C SER A 448 -1.32 2.42 -4.98
N GLY A 449 -0.10 1.96 -4.70
CA GLY A 449 1.12 2.76 -4.77
C GLY A 449 1.48 3.29 -6.17
N ALA A 450 0.52 3.32 -7.10
CA ALA A 450 0.60 3.77 -8.49
C ALA A 450 0.79 5.29 -8.66
N ASN A 451 0.55 6.08 -7.62
CA ASN A 451 0.92 7.51 -7.60
C ASN A 451 2.43 7.76 -7.45
N TYR A 452 3.23 6.69 -7.25
CA TYR A 452 4.68 6.76 -7.06
C TYR A 452 5.40 5.91 -8.11
N MET A 453 6.36 6.52 -8.81
CA MET A 453 7.10 5.94 -9.94
C MET A 453 8.05 4.81 -9.49
N GLY A 454 7.55 3.57 -9.40
CA GLY A 454 8.37 2.42 -9.08
C GLY A 454 7.70 1.07 -9.34
N ASP A 455 8.50 0.11 -9.83
CA ASP A 455 8.08 -1.27 -10.10
C ASP A 455 7.53 -1.96 -8.84
N PRO A 456 6.28 -2.46 -8.83
CA PRO A 456 5.69 -3.12 -7.67
C PRO A 456 6.33 -4.48 -7.34
N GLU A 457 6.94 -5.20 -8.31
CA GLU A 457 7.71 -6.42 -8.04
C GLU A 457 8.83 -6.13 -7.03
N LYS A 458 9.56 -5.04 -7.26
CA LYS A 458 10.67 -4.61 -6.43
C LYS A 458 10.21 -4.17 -5.03
N ARG A 459 9.02 -3.56 -4.91
CA ARG A 459 8.45 -3.18 -3.60
C ARG A 459 8.15 -4.41 -2.74
N VAL A 460 7.58 -5.47 -3.32
CA VAL A 460 7.38 -6.75 -2.62
C VAL A 460 8.73 -7.32 -2.16
N LYS A 461 9.74 -7.33 -3.02
CA LYS A 461 11.08 -7.83 -2.68
C LYS A 461 11.79 -7.00 -1.59
N ASP A 462 11.72 -5.67 -1.69
CA ASP A 462 12.29 -4.76 -0.68
C ASP A 462 11.53 -4.90 0.67
N LEU A 463 10.21 -5.12 0.66
CA LEU A 463 9.38 -5.41 1.85
C LEU A 463 9.77 -6.73 2.51
N PHE A 464 9.84 -7.84 1.77
CA PHE A 464 10.24 -9.14 2.33
C PHE A 464 11.71 -9.14 2.77
N GLY A 465 12.59 -8.40 2.10
CA GLY A 465 13.97 -8.17 2.54
C GLY A 465 14.04 -7.41 3.87
N LEU A 466 13.26 -6.34 4.04
CA LEU A 466 13.13 -5.62 5.30
C LEU A 466 12.54 -6.53 6.39
N PHE A 467 11.51 -7.30 6.07
CA PHE A 467 10.86 -8.24 6.99
C PHE A 467 11.85 -9.27 7.56
N ARG A 468 12.62 -9.95 6.69
CA ARG A 468 13.68 -10.89 7.13
C ARG A 468 14.74 -10.20 8.02
N GLN A 469 15.13 -8.96 7.72
CA GLN A 469 16.05 -8.17 8.57
C GLN A 469 15.48 -7.77 9.94
N LYS A 470 14.16 -7.81 10.15
CA LYS A 470 13.50 -7.39 11.40
C LYS A 470 13.07 -8.56 12.27
N SER A 471 13.42 -9.79 11.88
CA SER A 471 13.21 -11.03 12.63
C SER A 471 13.62 -10.90 14.12
N PRO A 472 12.87 -11.49 15.07
CA PRO A 472 11.63 -12.24 14.87
C PRO A 472 10.39 -11.32 14.72
N CYS A 473 9.56 -11.60 13.70
CA CYS A 473 8.37 -10.78 13.41
C CYS A 473 7.27 -11.51 12.62
N ILE A 474 6.05 -11.01 12.74
CA ILE A 474 4.87 -11.38 11.94
C ILE A 474 4.61 -10.30 10.88
N LEU A 475 4.42 -10.73 9.62
CA LEU A 475 3.91 -9.90 8.53
C LEU A 475 2.43 -10.25 8.31
N LEU A 476 1.54 -9.30 8.55
CA LEU A 476 0.14 -9.37 8.17
C LEU A 476 -0.06 -8.74 6.79
N LEU A 477 -0.40 -9.57 5.79
CA LEU A 477 -0.95 -9.13 4.50
C LEU A 477 -2.48 -9.07 4.65
N ASP A 478 -3.00 -7.91 5.02
CA ASP A 478 -4.44 -7.71 5.26
C ASP A 478 -5.16 -7.38 3.95
N GLU A 479 -6.39 -7.84 3.71
CA GLU A 479 -7.11 -7.60 2.44
C GLU A 479 -6.31 -8.10 1.21
N ALA A 480 -5.70 -9.28 1.35
CA ALA A 480 -4.85 -9.87 0.33
C ALA A 480 -5.63 -10.40 -0.89
N ASP A 481 -6.97 -10.38 -0.86
CA ASP A 481 -7.82 -10.63 -2.04
C ASP A 481 -7.54 -9.64 -3.18
N ALA A 482 -7.09 -8.42 -2.88
CA ALA A 482 -6.58 -7.50 -3.91
C ALA A 482 -5.38 -8.07 -4.68
N ILE A 483 -4.46 -8.77 -4.00
CA ILE A 483 -3.24 -9.36 -4.59
C ILE A 483 -3.53 -10.70 -5.28
N PHE A 484 -4.39 -11.53 -4.66
CA PHE A 484 -4.66 -12.89 -5.12
C PHE A 484 -5.66 -12.97 -6.28
N TRP A 485 -6.33 -11.87 -6.64
CA TRP A 485 -7.25 -11.81 -7.77
C TRP A 485 -6.50 -11.74 -9.12
N GLY A 486 -6.43 -12.88 -9.82
CA GLY A 486 -5.68 -13.04 -11.09
C GLY A 486 -6.28 -12.39 -12.34
N GLY A 487 -7.22 -11.46 -12.21
CA GLY A 487 -7.94 -10.84 -13.34
C GLY A 487 -7.14 -9.80 -14.13
N ASP A 488 -6.12 -9.18 -13.52
CA ASP A 488 -5.33 -8.09 -14.12
C ASP A 488 -3.88 -8.56 -14.41
N PRO A 489 -3.33 -8.31 -15.63
CA PRO A 489 -1.94 -8.61 -15.96
C PRO A 489 -0.89 -8.03 -15.00
N SER A 490 -1.16 -6.88 -14.38
CA SER A 490 -0.30 -6.26 -13.37
C SER A 490 -0.35 -7.00 -12.03
N SER A 491 -1.55 -7.36 -11.57
CA SER A 491 -1.76 -8.18 -10.37
C SER A 491 -1.05 -9.52 -10.47
N ASN A 492 -1.10 -10.16 -11.63
CA ASN A 492 -0.45 -11.46 -11.86
C ASN A 492 1.09 -11.44 -11.67
N LYS A 493 1.76 -10.32 -11.97
CA LYS A 493 3.21 -10.17 -11.73
C LYS A 493 3.53 -10.03 -10.23
N ILE A 494 2.76 -9.18 -9.54
CA ILE A 494 2.89 -8.95 -8.09
C ILE A 494 2.60 -10.24 -7.32
N LEU A 495 1.55 -10.96 -7.71
CA LEU A 495 1.18 -12.28 -7.23
C LEU A 495 2.30 -13.30 -7.40
N ALA A 496 2.95 -13.34 -8.57
CA ALA A 496 4.09 -14.22 -8.82
C ALA A 496 5.28 -13.90 -7.89
N GLN A 497 5.60 -12.61 -7.66
CA GLN A 497 6.66 -12.21 -6.74
C GLN A 497 6.31 -12.56 -5.29
N VAL A 498 5.09 -12.29 -4.82
CA VAL A 498 4.64 -12.69 -3.46
C VAL A 498 4.74 -14.20 -3.28
N LYS A 499 4.31 -14.99 -4.28
CA LYS A 499 4.46 -16.47 -4.27
C LYS A 499 5.92 -16.91 -4.19
N ALA A 500 6.83 -16.22 -4.89
CA ALA A 500 8.26 -16.51 -4.83
C ALA A 500 8.83 -16.22 -3.43
N GLU A 501 8.59 -15.03 -2.88
CA GLU A 501 9.04 -14.63 -1.54
C GLU A 501 8.52 -15.58 -0.45
N LEU A 502 7.22 -15.94 -0.49
CA LEU A 502 6.61 -16.94 0.42
C LEU A 502 7.26 -18.33 0.32
N SER A 503 7.92 -18.65 -0.78
CA SER A 503 8.56 -19.96 -1.00
C SER A 503 10.02 -19.98 -0.55
N GLU A 504 10.65 -18.82 -0.40
CA GLU A 504 12.01 -18.69 0.15
C GLU A 504 12.04 -18.72 1.68
N LEU A 505 10.91 -18.45 2.35
CA LEU A 505 10.80 -18.42 3.81
C LEU A 505 11.09 -19.78 4.43
N ARG A 506 11.95 -19.79 5.46
CA ARG A 506 12.33 -21.00 6.18
C ARG A 506 12.02 -20.85 7.68
N PRO A 507 11.80 -21.95 8.42
CA PRO A 507 11.57 -21.89 9.87
C PRO A 507 12.72 -21.17 10.62
N GLU A 508 13.96 -21.31 10.15
CA GLU A 508 15.14 -20.72 10.79
C GLU A 508 15.17 -19.18 10.69
N ASP A 509 14.48 -18.60 9.70
CA ASP A 509 14.36 -17.15 9.54
C ASP A 509 13.56 -16.50 10.69
N ARG A 510 12.81 -17.29 11.47
CA ARG A 510 11.90 -16.84 12.56
C ARG A 510 10.97 -15.70 12.13
N VAL A 511 10.41 -15.83 10.93
CA VAL A 511 9.42 -14.91 10.38
C VAL A 511 8.15 -15.68 10.02
N VAL A 512 6.99 -15.10 10.36
CA VAL A 512 5.68 -15.72 10.10
C VAL A 512 4.84 -14.78 9.24
N VAL A 513 4.27 -15.30 8.15
CA VAL A 513 3.36 -14.52 7.29
C VAL A 513 1.94 -14.98 7.53
N ILE A 514 1.08 -14.04 7.92
CA ILE A 514 -0.36 -14.22 8.01
C ILE A 514 -0.99 -13.40 6.89
N ALA A 515 -1.76 -14.01 6.01
CA ALA A 515 -2.54 -13.29 5.00
C ALA A 515 -4.04 -13.41 5.30
N THR A 516 -4.81 -12.34 5.10
CA THR A 516 -6.27 -12.33 5.34
C THR A 516 -7.03 -12.14 4.03
N SER A 517 -8.19 -12.78 3.92
CA SER A 517 -9.15 -12.54 2.84
C SER A 517 -10.58 -12.54 3.37
N ASN A 518 -11.42 -11.69 2.75
CA ASN A 518 -12.86 -11.69 2.97
C ASN A 518 -13.63 -12.58 1.96
N LYS A 519 -12.95 -13.05 0.90
CA LYS A 519 -13.57 -13.73 -0.25
C LYS A 519 -12.82 -15.03 -0.55
N GLU A 520 -13.42 -16.16 -0.20
CA GLU A 520 -12.83 -17.50 -0.40
C GLU A 520 -12.67 -17.87 -1.87
N GLN A 521 -13.63 -17.49 -2.71
CA GLN A 521 -13.70 -17.91 -4.11
C GLN A 521 -12.68 -17.21 -5.04
N LEU A 522 -11.96 -16.18 -4.56
CA LEU A 522 -11.04 -15.39 -5.38
C LEU A 522 -9.57 -15.84 -5.31
N ILE A 523 -9.23 -16.83 -4.49
CA ILE A 523 -7.86 -17.33 -4.36
C ILE A 523 -7.60 -18.46 -5.36
N ASP A 524 -6.56 -18.33 -6.17
CA ASP A 524 -6.13 -19.39 -7.08
C ASP A 524 -5.49 -20.58 -6.34
N GLN A 525 -5.63 -21.79 -6.89
CA GLN A 525 -5.12 -23.02 -6.29
C GLN A 525 -3.62 -22.94 -5.95
N ALA A 526 -2.79 -22.35 -6.83
CA ALA A 526 -1.35 -22.23 -6.60
C ALA A 526 -0.95 -21.17 -5.54
N THR A 527 -1.90 -20.37 -5.04
CA THR A 527 -1.77 -19.65 -3.77
C THR A 527 -2.15 -20.56 -2.61
N ARG A 528 -3.31 -21.22 -2.69
CA ARG A 528 -3.84 -22.14 -1.67
C ARG A 528 -2.79 -23.18 -1.25
N ASP A 529 -2.21 -23.88 -2.21
CA ASP A 529 -1.19 -24.92 -2.01
C ASP A 529 0.03 -24.45 -1.19
N ARG A 530 0.35 -23.15 -1.19
CA ARG A 530 1.51 -22.60 -0.45
C ARG A 530 1.18 -22.28 1.01
N PHE A 531 -0.10 -22.05 1.32
CA PHE A 531 -0.58 -21.81 2.67
C PHE A 531 -1.05 -23.09 3.37
N GLU A 532 -1.36 -24.17 2.64
CA GLU A 532 -1.67 -25.47 3.24
C GLU A 532 -0.50 -26.01 4.09
N PRO A 533 -0.77 -26.65 5.25
CA PRO A 533 -2.09 -26.97 5.82
C PRO A 533 -2.71 -25.84 6.68
N ASN A 534 -2.05 -24.68 6.82
CA ASN A 534 -2.42 -23.60 7.75
C ASN A 534 -3.49 -22.64 7.20
N ILE A 535 -4.58 -23.19 6.64
CA ILE A 535 -5.72 -22.42 6.14
C ILE A 535 -6.85 -22.52 7.17
N TYR A 536 -7.32 -21.37 7.67
CA TYR A 536 -8.33 -21.30 8.72
C TYR A 536 -9.50 -20.39 8.34
N TYR A 537 -10.71 -20.87 8.61
CA TYR A 537 -11.93 -20.09 8.48
C TYR A 537 -12.32 -19.47 9.83
N VAL A 538 -12.31 -18.14 9.89
CA VAL A 538 -12.69 -17.31 11.04
C VAL A 538 -14.15 -16.88 10.87
N HIS A 539 -15.04 -17.69 11.43
CA HIS A 539 -16.48 -17.48 11.43
C HIS A 539 -16.92 -16.29 12.32
N PRO A 540 -18.09 -15.67 12.08
CA PRO A 540 -18.71 -14.80 13.08
C PRO A 540 -19.14 -15.63 14.30
N PRO A 541 -19.23 -15.03 15.52
CA PRO A 541 -19.54 -15.78 16.74
C PRO A 541 -20.85 -16.59 16.61
N LEU A 542 -20.80 -17.87 16.99
CA LEU A 542 -21.87 -18.83 16.69
C LEU A 542 -23.00 -18.76 17.72
N ASN A 543 -22.63 -18.67 19.00
CA ASN A 543 -23.55 -18.82 20.13
C ASN A 543 -23.73 -17.50 20.90
N ASP A 544 -24.86 -17.35 21.63
CA ASP A 544 -25.09 -16.18 22.49
C ASP A 544 -23.96 -15.95 23.51
N ALA A 545 -23.35 -17.02 24.02
CA ALA A 545 -22.20 -16.95 24.93
C ALA A 545 -21.01 -16.20 24.29
N GLU A 546 -20.64 -16.53 23.05
CA GLU A 546 -19.53 -15.87 22.36
C GLU A 546 -19.85 -14.41 22.00
N TRP A 547 -21.10 -14.12 21.63
CA TRP A 547 -21.56 -12.74 21.44
C TRP A 547 -21.50 -11.93 22.75
N ASN A 548 -21.92 -12.52 23.87
CA ASN A 548 -21.82 -11.89 25.18
C ASN A 548 -20.37 -11.61 25.58
N GLU A 549 -19.42 -12.50 25.26
CA GLU A 549 -17.98 -12.24 25.46
C GLU A 549 -17.51 -11.03 24.64
N VAL A 550 -17.80 -10.99 23.34
CA VAL A 550 -17.44 -9.88 22.44
C VAL A 550 -18.01 -8.55 22.97
N VAL A 551 -19.31 -8.52 23.29
CA VAL A 551 -19.99 -7.35 23.84
C VAL A 551 -19.36 -6.94 25.18
N ALA A 552 -19.12 -7.88 26.10
CA ALA A 552 -18.52 -7.61 27.40
C ALA A 552 -17.10 -7.00 27.30
N ILE A 553 -16.29 -7.44 26.33
CA ILE A 553 -14.95 -6.87 26.08
C ILE A 553 -15.05 -5.40 25.66
N HIS A 554 -15.98 -5.06 24.76
CA HIS A 554 -16.19 -3.67 24.33
C HIS A 554 -16.79 -2.81 25.45
N LEU A 555 -17.74 -3.34 26.23
CA LEU A 555 -18.32 -2.66 27.39
C LEU A 555 -17.33 -2.48 28.56
N ARG A 556 -16.31 -3.34 28.70
CA ARG A 556 -15.28 -3.28 29.77
C ARG A 556 -14.66 -1.88 29.90
N ARG A 557 -14.40 -1.20 28.77
CA ARG A 557 -13.81 0.15 28.73
C ARG A 557 -14.76 1.27 29.18
N LEU A 558 -16.07 1.00 29.15
CA LEU A 558 -17.14 1.94 29.49
C LEU A 558 -17.83 1.62 30.82
N GLN A 559 -17.41 0.60 31.57
CA GLN A 559 -18.06 0.18 32.83
C GLN A 559 -18.30 1.33 33.81
N GLN A 560 -17.39 2.29 33.89
CA GLN A 560 -17.53 3.49 34.74
C GLN A 560 -18.59 4.50 34.25
N TYR A 561 -19.15 4.35 33.05
CA TYR A 561 -20.16 5.26 32.46
C TYR A 561 -21.49 4.55 32.16
N LEU A 562 -21.51 3.21 32.16
CA LEU A 562 -22.74 2.43 31.96
C LEU A 562 -23.67 2.52 33.18
N HIS A 563 -24.98 2.53 32.92
CA HIS A 563 -25.99 2.40 33.96
C HIS A 563 -26.01 0.95 34.49
N PRO A 564 -26.24 0.68 35.79
CA PRO A 564 -26.22 -0.68 36.35
C PRO A 564 -27.23 -1.66 35.73
N GLU A 565 -28.22 -1.17 34.99
CA GLU A 565 -29.14 -2.03 34.24
C GLU A 565 -28.49 -2.68 33.00
N ILE A 566 -27.35 -2.17 32.52
CA ILE A 566 -26.72 -2.59 31.28
C ILE A 566 -25.82 -3.80 31.54
N ASP A 567 -26.21 -4.91 30.95
CA ASP A 567 -25.44 -6.16 30.91
C ASP A 567 -25.24 -6.60 29.46
N ALA A 568 -24.14 -7.31 29.21
CA ALA A 568 -23.78 -7.81 27.90
C ALA A 568 -24.90 -8.65 27.28
N ALA A 569 -25.61 -9.48 28.07
CA ALA A 569 -26.72 -10.29 27.57
C ALA A 569 -27.90 -9.46 27.03
N LYS A 570 -28.22 -8.31 27.66
CA LYS A 570 -29.29 -7.41 27.17
C LYS A 570 -28.87 -6.73 25.87
N VAL A 571 -27.63 -6.26 25.81
CA VAL A 571 -27.06 -5.59 24.64
C VAL A 571 -26.91 -6.57 23.45
N THR A 572 -26.47 -7.81 23.68
CA THR A 572 -26.48 -8.89 22.67
C THR A 572 -27.88 -9.17 22.14
N LYS A 573 -28.90 -9.25 23.02
CA LYS A 573 -30.29 -9.48 22.59
C LYS A 573 -30.82 -8.34 21.71
N MET A 574 -30.46 -7.10 22.03
CA MET A 574 -30.75 -5.92 21.20
C MET A 574 -30.04 -6.00 19.84
N PHE A 575 -28.74 -6.29 19.82
CA PHE A 575 -27.96 -6.48 18.58
C PHE A 575 -28.52 -7.59 17.69
N ARG A 576 -28.97 -8.70 18.26
CA ARG A 576 -29.64 -9.79 17.51
C ARG A 576 -31.01 -9.36 16.97
N ARG A 577 -31.81 -8.62 17.75
CA ARG A 577 -33.11 -8.08 17.30
C ARG A 577 -32.94 -7.11 16.11
N GLN A 578 -31.89 -6.30 16.12
CA GLN A 578 -31.60 -5.31 15.07
C GLN A 578 -30.62 -5.83 14.00
N ARG A 579 -30.28 -7.13 14.02
CA ARG A 579 -29.41 -7.80 13.04
C ARG A 579 -28.04 -7.10 12.83
N VAL A 580 -27.35 -6.71 13.91
CA VAL A 580 -25.94 -6.28 13.82
C VAL A 580 -25.05 -7.51 13.63
N LEU A 581 -24.60 -7.73 12.40
CA LEU A 581 -24.06 -9.01 11.92
C LEU A 581 -22.56 -9.26 12.19
N SER A 582 -21.81 -8.32 12.78
CA SER A 582 -20.36 -8.52 13.01
C SER A 582 -19.84 -7.96 14.35
N PRO A 583 -18.79 -8.58 14.94
CA PRO A 583 -18.06 -8.02 16.09
C PRO A 583 -17.53 -6.60 15.86
N ARG A 584 -17.14 -6.27 14.62
CA ARG A 584 -16.77 -4.91 14.25
C ARG A 584 -17.93 -3.92 14.39
N GLY A 585 -19.12 -4.28 13.88
CA GLY A 585 -20.33 -3.47 14.04
C GLY A 585 -20.70 -3.25 15.50
N VAL A 586 -20.56 -4.28 16.35
CA VAL A 586 -20.70 -4.13 17.81
C VAL A 586 -19.70 -3.11 18.37
N SER A 587 -18.43 -3.18 18.00
CA SER A 587 -17.42 -2.21 18.44
C SER A 587 -17.72 -0.78 17.97
N GLU A 588 -18.23 -0.62 16.75
CA GLU A 588 -18.61 0.67 16.17
C GLU A 588 -19.84 1.24 16.89
N THR A 589 -20.90 0.46 17.11
CA THR A 589 -22.07 0.88 17.90
C THR A 589 -21.70 1.24 19.34
N VAL A 590 -20.89 0.44 20.04
CA VAL A 590 -20.52 0.74 21.43
C VAL A 590 -19.70 2.03 21.53
N SER A 591 -18.87 2.31 20.51
CA SER A 591 -18.12 3.57 20.42
C SER A 591 -19.03 4.76 20.11
N GLU A 592 -20.02 4.56 19.24
CA GLU A 592 -20.97 5.60 18.83
C GLU A 592 -21.97 5.95 19.93
N ALA A 593 -22.46 4.96 20.69
CA ALA A 593 -23.30 5.18 21.87
C ALA A 593 -22.59 6.03 22.93
N HIS A 594 -21.27 5.82 23.11
CA HIS A 594 -20.44 6.66 23.97
C HIS A 594 -20.21 8.05 23.37
N ARG A 595 -20.10 8.19 22.03
CA ARG A 595 -20.00 9.49 21.35
C ARG A 595 -21.26 10.34 21.55
N LEU A 596 -22.44 9.75 21.35
CA LEU A 596 -23.74 10.41 21.54
C LEU A 596 -23.88 10.92 22.99
N TRP A 597 -23.69 10.04 23.97
CA TRP A 597 -23.71 10.38 25.41
C TRP A 597 -22.71 11.50 25.77
N ALA A 598 -21.49 11.46 25.23
CA ALA A 598 -20.49 12.49 25.48
C ALA A 598 -20.86 13.84 24.84
N SER A 599 -21.54 13.81 23.68
CA SER A 599 -22.07 15.00 22.99
C SER A 599 -23.20 15.65 23.80
N GLU A 600 -24.12 14.84 24.34
CA GLU A 600 -25.21 15.28 25.21
C GLU A 600 -24.69 15.94 26.51
N ILE A 601 -23.65 15.37 27.15
CA ILE A 601 -22.99 15.99 28.31
C ILE A 601 -22.29 17.31 27.92
N ALA A 602 -21.65 17.37 26.75
CA ALA A 602 -21.03 18.61 26.27
C ALA A 602 -22.07 19.71 26.02
N ALA A 603 -23.23 19.35 25.46
CA ALA A 603 -24.37 20.26 25.26
C ALA A 603 -24.93 20.76 26.61
N ALA A 604 -25.19 19.86 27.56
CA ALA A 604 -25.65 20.19 28.91
C ALA A 604 -24.68 21.14 29.64
N LYS A 605 -23.38 20.86 29.55
CA LYS A 605 -22.33 21.71 30.11
C LYS A 605 -22.28 23.08 29.43
N GLY A 606 -22.39 23.16 28.11
CA GLY A 606 -22.45 24.42 27.37
C GLY A 606 -23.67 25.27 27.76
N VAL A 607 -24.83 24.66 28.00
CA VAL A 607 -26.03 25.35 28.51
C VAL A 607 -25.81 25.87 29.94
N THR A 608 -25.08 25.12 30.76
CA THR A 608 -24.72 25.53 32.13
C THR A 608 -23.73 26.70 32.15
N GLU A 609 -22.71 26.66 31.28
CA GLU A 609 -21.70 27.73 31.13
C GLU A 609 -22.28 29.03 30.52
N ALA A 610 -23.34 28.94 29.72
CA ALA A 610 -24.07 30.10 29.20
C ALA A 610 -24.82 30.90 30.30
N GLY A 611 -25.04 30.31 31.48
CA GLY A 611 -25.66 30.96 32.63
C GLY A 611 -27.07 31.48 32.33
N ALA A 612 -27.35 32.72 32.73
CA ALA A 612 -28.62 33.39 32.47
C ALA A 612 -28.62 34.27 31.19
N SER A 613 -27.57 34.20 30.36
CA SER A 613 -27.47 35.04 29.16
C SER A 613 -28.25 34.42 28.00
N GLU A 614 -29.44 34.96 27.74
CA GLU A 614 -30.39 34.50 26.71
C GLU A 614 -29.75 34.35 25.32
N LEU A 615 -28.83 35.25 24.96
CA LEU A 615 -28.10 35.24 23.68
C LEU A 615 -27.02 34.14 23.63
N ALA A 616 -26.37 33.84 24.76
CA ALA A 616 -25.42 32.73 24.86
C ALA A 616 -26.14 31.38 24.84
N ILE A 617 -27.25 31.25 25.57
CA ILE A 617 -28.11 30.06 25.57
C ILE A 617 -28.56 29.76 24.13
N ARG A 618 -29.10 30.76 23.42
CA ARG A 618 -29.56 30.60 22.03
C ARG A 618 -28.45 30.12 21.09
N ASN A 619 -27.25 30.70 21.19
CA ASN A 619 -26.09 30.27 20.39
C ASN A 619 -25.65 28.83 20.68
N VAL A 620 -25.72 28.39 21.95
CA VAL A 620 -25.44 26.99 22.33
C VAL A 620 -26.55 26.08 21.82
N THR A 621 -27.82 26.47 21.95
CA THR A 621 -28.97 25.68 21.48
C THR A 621 -28.93 25.45 19.97
N THR A 622 -28.63 26.46 19.16
CA THR A 622 -28.46 26.30 17.69
C THR A 622 -27.23 25.46 17.32
N ARG A 623 -26.20 25.39 18.18
CA ARG A 623 -24.99 24.60 17.91
C ARG A 623 -25.16 23.10 18.24
N PHE A 624 -26.01 22.80 19.21
CA PHE A 624 -26.21 21.45 19.76
C PHE A 624 -27.69 21.04 19.73
N GLU A 625 -28.41 21.46 18.69
CA GLU A 625 -29.88 21.32 18.57
C GLU A 625 -30.31 19.85 18.73
N GLU A 626 -29.77 18.96 17.89
CA GLU A 626 -30.05 17.52 17.97
C GLU A 626 -29.60 16.88 19.30
N ASP A 627 -28.49 17.31 19.87
CA ASP A 627 -27.98 16.77 21.14
C ASP A 627 -28.88 17.16 22.33
N ILE A 628 -29.46 18.35 22.29
CA ILE A 628 -30.42 18.83 23.30
C ILE A 628 -31.76 18.10 23.15
N GLU A 629 -32.22 17.86 21.92
CA GLU A 629 -33.42 17.04 21.68
C GLU A 629 -33.25 15.59 22.15
N ARG A 630 -32.08 14.97 21.87
CA ARG A 630 -31.71 13.65 22.41
C ARG A 630 -31.69 13.64 23.93
N LEU A 631 -31.02 14.61 24.54
CA LEU A 631 -30.94 14.75 25.99
C LEU A 631 -32.34 14.92 26.62
N ASP A 632 -33.23 15.72 26.03
CA ASP A 632 -34.60 15.88 26.51
C ASP A 632 -35.42 14.59 26.39
N ALA A 633 -35.25 13.84 25.31
CA ALA A 633 -35.89 12.54 25.13
C ALA A 633 -35.41 11.55 26.21
N ALA A 634 -34.11 11.54 26.51
CA ALA A 634 -33.52 10.73 27.57
C ALA A 634 -34.02 11.15 28.97
N LEU A 635 -34.04 12.46 29.27
CA LEU A 635 -34.48 13.00 30.57
C LEU A 635 -35.94 12.68 30.87
N LYS A 636 -36.82 12.56 29.86
CA LYS A 636 -38.21 12.07 30.04
C LYS A 636 -38.25 10.64 30.59
N VAL A 637 -37.31 9.77 30.21
CA VAL A 637 -37.21 8.40 30.75
C VAL A 637 -36.77 8.42 32.21
N TYR A 638 -35.75 9.22 32.56
CA TYR A 638 -35.32 9.41 33.95
C TYR A 638 -36.46 9.95 34.84
N GLN A 639 -37.30 10.86 34.33
CA GLN A 639 -38.49 11.37 35.03
C GLN A 639 -39.55 10.29 35.28
N GLN A 640 -39.78 9.37 34.33
CA GLN A 640 -40.70 8.24 34.49
C GLN A 640 -40.22 7.24 35.56
N GLU A 641 -38.89 7.09 35.72
CA GLU A 641 -38.27 6.29 36.77
C GLU A 641 -38.16 7.02 38.14
N GLY A 642 -38.74 8.22 38.26
CA GLY A 642 -38.75 9.01 39.51
C GLY A 642 -37.49 9.85 39.77
N THR A 643 -36.56 9.95 38.81
CA THR A 643 -35.33 10.74 38.93
C THR A 643 -35.45 12.07 38.19
N THR A 644 -35.67 13.17 38.91
CA THR A 644 -35.89 14.50 38.31
C THR A 644 -34.58 15.24 38.01
N LEU A 645 -33.91 14.90 36.91
CA LEU A 645 -32.75 15.63 36.39
C LEU A 645 -33.16 16.77 35.46
N LYS A 646 -32.52 17.94 35.60
CA LYS A 646 -32.66 19.09 34.67
C LYS A 646 -31.42 19.24 33.80
N ARG A 647 -31.57 19.85 32.61
CA ARG A 647 -30.48 20.06 31.63
C ARG A 647 -29.19 20.63 32.24
N GLY A 648 -29.29 21.61 33.13
CA GLY A 648 -28.13 22.26 33.79
C GLY A 648 -27.55 21.52 35.00
N GLU A 649 -28.15 20.40 35.39
CA GLU A 649 -27.70 19.54 36.50
C GLU A 649 -27.03 18.25 35.98
N VAL A 650 -27.12 17.97 34.67
CA VAL A 650 -26.55 16.77 34.01
C VAL A 650 -25.02 16.79 34.06
N ASN A 651 -24.44 15.70 34.58
CA ASN A 651 -23.02 15.47 34.66
C ASN A 651 -22.67 13.98 34.42
N GLN A 652 -21.37 13.68 34.37
CA GLN A 652 -20.85 12.34 34.12
C GLN A 652 -21.23 11.30 35.20
N ASP A 653 -21.60 11.75 36.40
CA ASP A 653 -21.93 10.88 37.53
C ASP A 653 -23.42 10.53 37.60
N ASN A 654 -24.31 11.46 37.25
CA ASN A 654 -25.76 11.28 37.32
C ASN A 654 -26.41 10.84 36.01
N TYR A 655 -25.77 11.12 34.86
CA TYR A 655 -26.26 10.73 33.54
C TYR A 655 -25.38 9.62 32.97
N ARG A 656 -25.88 8.39 32.99
CA ARG A 656 -25.15 7.18 32.56
C ARG A 656 -25.66 6.68 31.21
N ILE A 657 -24.79 5.97 30.48
CA ILE A 657 -25.12 5.31 29.22
C ILE A 657 -26.13 4.18 29.48
N ARG A 658 -27.22 4.18 28.71
CA ARG A 658 -28.37 3.26 28.80
C ARG A 658 -28.70 2.62 27.45
N LEU A 659 -29.59 1.62 27.43
CA LEU A 659 -29.98 0.88 26.21
C LEU A 659 -30.39 1.78 25.05
N PHE A 660 -31.12 2.88 25.30
CA PHE A 660 -31.57 3.79 24.24
C PHE A 660 -30.40 4.40 23.45
N HIS A 661 -29.24 4.67 24.08
CA HIS A 661 -28.07 5.21 23.38
C HIS A 661 -27.51 4.18 22.38
N PHE A 662 -27.59 2.89 22.70
CA PHE A 662 -27.18 1.81 21.80
C PHE A 662 -28.18 1.61 20.67
N GLU A 663 -29.50 1.68 20.94
CA GLU A 663 -30.53 1.63 19.90
C GLU A 663 -30.41 2.82 18.92
N GLN A 664 -30.14 4.03 19.45
CA GLN A 664 -29.95 5.23 18.65
C GLN A 664 -28.62 5.23 17.87
N ALA A 665 -27.55 4.70 18.46
CA ALA A 665 -26.29 4.48 17.75
C ALA A 665 -26.44 3.50 16.57
N ILE A 666 -27.25 2.45 16.69
CA ILE A 666 -27.55 1.54 15.56
C ILE A 666 -28.31 2.29 14.47
N SER A 667 -29.38 3.01 14.84
CA SER A 667 -30.14 3.83 13.89
C SER A 667 -29.32 4.94 13.21
N SER A 668 -28.20 5.38 13.82
CA SER A 668 -27.29 6.38 13.25
C SER A 668 -26.16 5.80 12.40
N LEU A 669 -25.85 4.50 12.57
CA LEU A 669 -24.80 3.79 11.80
C LEU A 669 -25.36 3.07 10.57
N GLU A 670 -26.67 2.86 10.51
CA GLU A 670 -27.34 2.29 9.34
C GLU A 670 -27.32 3.27 8.16
N SER A 671 -26.57 2.92 7.10
CA SER A 671 -26.68 3.63 5.83
C SER A 671 -28.02 3.31 5.15
N LEU A 672 -28.46 4.17 4.21
CA LEU A 672 -29.64 3.90 3.40
C LEU A 672 -29.49 2.59 2.61
N GLU A 673 -28.29 2.32 2.09
CA GLU A 673 -27.97 1.08 1.38
C GLU A 673 -28.02 -0.15 2.30
N ASP A 674 -27.50 -0.05 3.54
CA ASP A 674 -27.58 -1.14 4.53
C ASP A 674 -29.02 -1.37 5.01
N LYS A 675 -29.83 -0.31 5.09
CA LYS A 675 -31.25 -0.41 5.40
C LYS A 675 -32.02 -1.10 4.27
N GLU A 676 -31.80 -0.71 3.02
CA GLU A 676 -32.36 -1.39 1.85
C GLU A 676 -31.88 -2.86 1.78
N HIS A 677 -30.59 -3.11 1.94
CA HIS A 677 -30.03 -4.47 1.98
C HIS A 677 -30.58 -5.31 3.14
N ARG A 678 -30.85 -4.72 4.30
CA ARG A 678 -31.53 -5.38 5.42
C ARG A 678 -33.00 -5.64 5.11
N GLU A 679 -33.75 -4.70 4.55
CA GLU A 679 -35.15 -4.91 4.15
C GLU A 679 -35.25 -6.02 3.08
N ILE A 680 -34.30 -6.05 2.14
CA ILE A 680 -34.12 -7.13 1.16
C ILE A 680 -33.72 -8.45 1.83
N ALA A 681 -32.83 -8.43 2.83
CA ALA A 681 -32.42 -9.63 3.59
C ALA A 681 -33.48 -10.10 4.61
N GLU A 682 -34.38 -9.23 5.04
CA GLU A 682 -35.58 -9.55 5.83
C GLU A 682 -36.62 -10.25 4.96
N ALA A 683 -36.78 -9.85 3.70
CA ALA A 683 -37.55 -10.59 2.71
C ALA A 683 -36.93 -11.96 2.32
N LEU A 684 -35.63 -12.20 2.61
CA LEU A 684 -34.91 -13.42 2.24
C LEU A 684 -34.72 -14.45 3.37
N ILE A 685 -34.94 -14.09 4.64
CA ILE A 685 -34.81 -15.03 5.77
C ILE A 685 -36.20 -15.51 6.21
N LEU A 686 -36.50 -16.76 5.84
CA LEU A 686 -37.80 -17.44 5.92
C LEU A 686 -38.84 -16.88 4.95
N SER A 687 -38.91 -17.53 3.79
CA SER A 687 -39.85 -17.26 2.72
C SER A 687 -41.31 -17.42 3.16
N GLN A 688 -41.95 -16.29 3.48
CA GLN A 688 -43.35 -16.16 3.12
C GLN A 688 -43.42 -16.24 1.59
N ALA A 689 -44.29 -17.10 1.07
CA ALA A 689 -44.49 -17.17 -0.36
C ALA A 689 -45.12 -15.83 -0.80
N ILE A 690 -44.45 -15.09 -1.69
CA ILE A 690 -44.89 -13.77 -2.15
C ILE A 690 -45.70 -13.94 -3.45
N PRO A 691 -46.89 -13.32 -3.57
CA PRO A 691 -47.63 -13.25 -4.83
C PRO A 691 -46.76 -12.65 -5.94
N GLY A 692 -46.91 -13.16 -7.17
CA GLY A 692 -46.12 -12.72 -8.32
C GLY A 692 -44.73 -13.36 -8.46
N VAL A 693 -44.24 -14.13 -7.47
CA VAL A 693 -42.92 -14.78 -7.52
C VAL A 693 -43.04 -16.27 -7.87
N THR A 694 -42.27 -16.74 -8.85
CA THR A 694 -42.15 -18.17 -9.22
C THR A 694 -40.72 -18.60 -9.52
N TYR A 695 -40.51 -19.92 -9.47
CA TYR A 695 -39.20 -20.56 -9.51
C TYR A 695 -39.08 -21.42 -10.77
N GLY A 696 -38.08 -21.10 -11.60
CA GLY A 696 -37.83 -21.71 -12.90
C GLY A 696 -36.44 -22.31 -13.03
N LEU A 697 -36.24 -23.19 -14.01
CA LEU A 697 -34.94 -23.84 -14.29
C LEU A 697 -34.21 -23.20 -15.46
N TYR A 698 -32.88 -23.18 -15.38
CA TYR A 698 -32.02 -22.70 -16.46
C TYR A 698 -30.77 -23.55 -16.67
N THR A 699 -30.11 -23.30 -17.81
CA THR A 699 -28.79 -23.81 -18.18
C THR A 699 -27.97 -22.71 -18.80
N SER A 700 -26.71 -22.59 -18.40
CA SER A 700 -25.68 -21.85 -19.12
C SER A 700 -25.18 -22.66 -20.32
N GLU A 701 -24.66 -21.97 -21.34
CA GLU A 701 -23.93 -22.56 -22.48
C GLU A 701 -22.78 -23.51 -22.07
N ARG A 702 -22.23 -23.33 -20.85
CA ARG A 702 -21.17 -24.19 -20.28
C ARG A 702 -21.69 -25.49 -19.64
N GLY A 703 -22.99 -25.77 -19.71
CA GLY A 703 -23.62 -26.99 -19.16
C GLY A 703 -23.95 -26.95 -17.67
N SER A 704 -23.71 -25.83 -16.98
CA SER A 704 -24.14 -25.61 -15.59
C SER A 704 -25.56 -25.06 -15.54
N GLY A 705 -26.49 -25.76 -14.91
CA GLY A 705 -27.84 -25.24 -14.59
C GLY A 705 -28.05 -24.96 -13.12
N GLY A 706 -29.24 -24.45 -12.78
CA GLY A 706 -29.65 -24.14 -11.41
C GLY A 706 -31.10 -23.65 -11.33
N ILE A 707 -31.49 -23.15 -10.17
CA ILE A 707 -32.81 -22.54 -9.92
C ILE A 707 -32.69 -21.02 -10.08
N LEU A 708 -33.58 -20.46 -10.90
CA LEU A 708 -33.86 -19.03 -10.93
C LEU A 708 -35.16 -18.79 -10.14
N THR A 709 -35.16 -17.84 -9.20
CA THR A 709 -36.21 -16.82 -9.33
C THR A 709 -35.95 -16.22 -10.70
N ILE A 710 -36.88 -16.41 -11.64
CA ILE A 710 -36.77 -16.08 -13.08
C ILE A 710 -35.83 -14.88 -13.28
N GLN A 711 -34.76 -14.94 -14.10
CA GLN A 711 -33.86 -13.79 -14.36
C GLN A 711 -33.59 -13.56 -15.85
N CYS A 712 -33.48 -12.29 -16.27
CA CYS A 712 -33.15 -11.92 -17.63
C CYS A 712 -32.58 -10.50 -17.81
N THR A 713 -31.52 -10.42 -18.58
CA THR A 713 -31.20 -9.28 -19.45
C THR A 713 -31.68 -9.62 -20.86
N LEU A 714 -32.08 -8.62 -21.66
CA LEU A 714 -32.83 -8.81 -22.90
C LEU A 714 -32.16 -9.78 -23.90
N ASP A 715 -32.85 -10.90 -24.16
CA ASP A 715 -32.62 -11.82 -25.29
C ASP A 715 -33.99 -12.07 -25.95
N ASP A 716 -34.07 -12.05 -27.28
CA ASP A 716 -35.33 -11.99 -28.04
C ASP A 716 -36.25 -13.20 -27.73
N SER A 717 -35.65 -14.35 -27.45
CA SER A 717 -36.35 -15.59 -27.07
C SER A 717 -37.17 -15.44 -25.77
N VAL A 718 -36.70 -14.60 -24.84
CA VAL A 718 -37.35 -14.37 -23.54
C VAL A 718 -38.42 -13.29 -23.65
N ILE A 719 -38.20 -12.27 -24.47
CA ILE A 719 -39.21 -11.25 -24.80
C ILE A 719 -40.45 -11.93 -25.41
N GLN A 720 -40.25 -12.81 -26.38
CA GLN A 720 -41.35 -13.58 -26.99
C GLN A 720 -42.06 -14.48 -25.98
N SER A 721 -41.32 -15.11 -25.05
CA SER A 721 -41.88 -15.98 -24.00
C SER A 721 -42.76 -15.19 -23.02
N ALA A 722 -42.32 -13.98 -22.63
CA ALA A 722 -43.09 -13.08 -21.78
C ALA A 722 -44.36 -12.54 -22.48
N GLN A 723 -44.26 -12.18 -23.76
CA GLN A 723 -45.41 -11.77 -24.58
C GLN A 723 -46.44 -12.89 -24.71
N ASN A 724 -46.00 -14.11 -25.03
CA ASN A 724 -46.88 -15.28 -25.11
C ASN A 724 -47.59 -15.55 -23.78
N ALA A 725 -46.88 -15.44 -22.64
CA ALA A 725 -47.46 -15.63 -21.31
C ALA A 725 -48.56 -14.60 -21.00
N VAL A 726 -48.31 -13.31 -21.27
CA VAL A 726 -49.29 -12.23 -21.07
C VAL A 726 -50.51 -12.42 -21.96
N GLU A 727 -50.32 -12.74 -23.23
CA GLU A 727 -51.41 -12.86 -24.20
C GLU A 727 -52.24 -14.13 -24.00
N ALA A 728 -51.62 -15.24 -23.56
CA ALA A 728 -52.33 -16.44 -23.14
C ALA A 728 -53.21 -16.17 -21.90
N VAL A 729 -52.70 -15.47 -20.88
CA VAL A 729 -53.48 -15.10 -19.68
C VAL A 729 -54.62 -14.13 -20.03
N ARG A 730 -54.39 -13.15 -20.91
CA ARG A 730 -55.44 -12.28 -21.46
C ARG A 730 -56.56 -13.07 -22.13
N SER A 731 -56.19 -13.96 -23.05
CA SER A 731 -57.14 -14.82 -23.78
C SER A 731 -57.98 -15.69 -22.84
N TRP A 732 -57.33 -16.31 -21.84
CA TRP A 732 -58.01 -17.14 -20.84
C TRP A 732 -58.96 -16.35 -19.93
N LEU A 733 -58.54 -15.20 -19.37
CA LEU A 733 -59.42 -14.37 -18.53
C LEU A 733 -60.58 -13.77 -19.32
N TRP A 734 -60.37 -13.38 -20.57
CA TRP A 734 -61.44 -12.93 -21.45
C TRP A 734 -62.45 -14.05 -21.73
N SER A 735 -61.96 -15.27 -21.99
CA SER A 735 -62.80 -16.45 -22.23
C SER A 735 -63.60 -16.89 -20.99
N LYS A 736 -62.96 -16.98 -19.81
CA LYS A 736 -63.56 -17.53 -18.59
C LYS A 736 -64.37 -16.50 -17.78
N ILE A 737 -63.91 -15.26 -17.65
CA ILE A 737 -64.51 -14.24 -16.76
C ILE A 737 -64.79 -12.89 -17.42
N ARG A 738 -64.55 -12.74 -18.73
CA ARG A 738 -64.78 -11.50 -19.53
C ARG A 738 -63.99 -10.28 -19.01
N VAL A 739 -62.87 -10.49 -18.31
CA VAL A 739 -61.99 -9.42 -17.83
C VAL A 739 -60.97 -9.06 -18.90
N ASN A 740 -60.75 -7.76 -19.12
CA ASN A 740 -59.79 -7.24 -20.10
C ASN A 740 -58.56 -6.63 -19.40
N LEU A 741 -57.41 -7.31 -19.50
CA LEU A 741 -56.14 -6.83 -18.94
C LEU A 741 -55.42 -5.77 -19.81
N ALA A 742 -56.01 -5.27 -20.90
CA ALA A 742 -55.37 -4.26 -21.76
C ALA A 742 -55.04 -2.94 -21.03
N LYS A 743 -55.69 -2.65 -19.90
CA LYS A 743 -55.40 -1.48 -19.05
C LYS A 743 -54.16 -1.63 -18.16
N TYR A 744 -53.60 -2.84 -18.02
CA TYR A 744 -52.54 -3.13 -17.07
C TYR A 744 -51.20 -3.37 -17.79
N HIS A 745 -50.17 -2.62 -17.37
CA HIS A 745 -48.80 -2.84 -17.82
C HIS A 745 -48.15 -3.94 -17.00
N VAL A 746 -47.82 -5.06 -17.64
CA VAL A 746 -47.13 -6.20 -16.99
C VAL A 746 -45.63 -6.05 -17.19
N HIS A 747 -44.88 -5.97 -16.08
CA HIS A 747 -43.42 -5.98 -16.08
C HIS A 747 -42.92 -7.17 -15.27
N PHE A 748 -42.21 -8.09 -15.90
CA PHE A 748 -41.52 -9.16 -15.19
C PHE A 748 -40.18 -8.63 -14.67
N GLN A 749 -40.01 -8.48 -13.34
CA GLN A 749 -38.67 -8.37 -12.74
C GLN A 749 -38.08 -9.77 -12.50
N ILE A 750 -36.75 -9.81 -12.52
CA ILE A 750 -35.97 -10.94 -12.95
C ILE A 750 -34.66 -11.06 -12.07
N ARG A 751 -34.49 -12.10 -11.20
CA ARG A 751 -33.44 -12.19 -10.11
C ARG A 751 -32.93 -13.64 -9.69
N SER A 752 -31.74 -14.11 -10.09
CA SER A 752 -31.19 -15.47 -9.81
C SER A 752 -30.92 -15.80 -8.32
N ILE A 753 -30.98 -17.10 -7.93
CA ILE A 753 -30.73 -17.58 -6.55
C ILE A 753 -29.24 -17.94 -6.30
N LEU A 754 -28.46 -18.13 -7.37
CA LEU A 754 -27.02 -18.45 -7.30
C LEU A 754 -26.19 -17.30 -7.88
N GLU A 755 -25.99 -16.24 -7.09
CA GLU A 755 -25.00 -15.21 -7.40
C GLU A 755 -23.57 -15.72 -7.08
N GLY A 756 -22.67 -15.56 -8.05
CA GLY A 756 -21.28 -16.03 -7.95
C GLY A 756 -20.53 -16.14 -9.29
N ALA A 757 -21.21 -16.08 -10.43
CA ALA A 757 -20.60 -16.14 -11.76
C ALA A 757 -20.78 -14.82 -12.54
N PRO A 758 -19.73 -14.00 -12.74
CA PRO A 758 -19.79 -12.85 -13.63
C PRO A 758 -19.91 -13.28 -15.10
N GLY A 759 -20.83 -12.68 -15.85
CA GLY A 759 -20.78 -12.66 -17.32
C GLY A 759 -21.39 -13.84 -18.09
N ALA A 760 -22.28 -14.64 -17.49
CA ALA A 760 -23.04 -15.67 -18.21
C ALA A 760 -24.49 -15.26 -18.43
N GLY A 761 -24.83 -14.85 -19.66
CA GLY A 761 -26.22 -14.67 -20.07
C GLY A 761 -27.00 -15.98 -20.03
N VAL A 762 -28.28 -15.92 -19.66
CA VAL A 762 -29.20 -17.06 -19.74
C VAL A 762 -30.05 -16.88 -20.98
N SER A 763 -29.90 -17.77 -21.96
CA SER A 763 -30.69 -17.76 -23.21
C SER A 763 -31.68 -18.92 -23.23
N GLY A 764 -32.88 -18.66 -23.74
CA GLY A 764 -33.80 -19.70 -24.21
C GLY A 764 -35.24 -19.63 -23.71
N PRO A 765 -36.19 -20.24 -24.45
CA PRO A 765 -37.64 -20.12 -24.23
C PRO A 765 -38.19 -20.92 -23.02
N SER A 766 -37.35 -21.44 -22.13
CA SER A 766 -37.77 -22.39 -21.09
C SER A 766 -38.42 -21.78 -19.85
N ALA A 767 -38.44 -20.45 -19.74
CA ALA A 767 -39.04 -19.72 -18.63
C ALA A 767 -40.54 -19.37 -18.84
N GLY A 768 -41.09 -19.58 -20.04
CA GLY A 768 -42.44 -19.13 -20.39
C GLY A 768 -43.55 -19.66 -19.46
N TYR A 769 -43.50 -20.93 -19.10
CA TYR A 769 -44.47 -21.51 -18.16
C TYR A 769 -44.37 -20.89 -16.75
N ALA A 770 -43.15 -20.60 -16.29
CA ALA A 770 -42.92 -19.98 -14.99
C ALA A 770 -43.39 -18.51 -14.96
N MET A 771 -43.17 -17.75 -16.04
CA MET A 771 -43.67 -16.38 -16.21
C MET A 771 -45.20 -16.31 -16.21
N LEU A 772 -45.87 -17.24 -16.90
CA LEU A 772 -47.33 -17.32 -16.89
C LEU A 772 -47.87 -17.54 -15.47
N ASN A 773 -47.27 -18.46 -14.71
CA ASN A 773 -47.71 -18.72 -13.34
C ASN A 773 -47.34 -17.58 -12.36
N ALA A 774 -46.28 -16.80 -12.63
CA ALA A 774 -45.99 -15.56 -11.89
C ALA A 774 -47.10 -14.52 -12.08
N LEU A 775 -47.49 -14.25 -13.33
CA LEU A 775 -48.58 -13.31 -13.63
C LEU A 775 -49.90 -13.75 -12.97
N ILE A 776 -50.19 -15.05 -12.97
CA ILE A 776 -51.38 -15.61 -12.32
C ILE A 776 -51.30 -15.54 -10.78
N SER A 777 -50.12 -15.78 -10.20
CA SER A 777 -49.85 -15.65 -8.77
C SER A 777 -50.14 -14.23 -8.28
N GLU A 778 -49.66 -13.22 -9.02
CA GLU A 778 -49.91 -11.80 -8.78
C GLU A 778 -51.40 -11.45 -8.92
N LEU A 779 -52.01 -11.77 -10.08
CA LEU A 779 -53.40 -11.43 -10.36
C LEU A 779 -54.41 -12.11 -9.42
N SER A 780 -54.09 -13.28 -8.87
CA SER A 780 -54.94 -13.99 -7.92
C SER A 780 -54.60 -13.72 -6.45
N ASN A 781 -53.56 -12.92 -6.18
CA ASN A 781 -52.97 -12.74 -4.87
C ASN A 781 -52.72 -14.10 -4.15
N THR A 782 -52.22 -15.09 -4.88
CA THR A 782 -52.01 -16.47 -4.40
C THR A 782 -50.57 -16.88 -4.65
N PRO A 783 -49.74 -16.99 -3.60
CA PRO A 783 -48.32 -17.19 -3.78
C PRO A 783 -47.94 -18.64 -4.06
N ILE A 784 -46.79 -18.85 -4.71
CA ILE A 784 -46.21 -20.18 -4.98
C ILE A 784 -45.00 -20.41 -4.06
N THR A 785 -44.93 -21.59 -3.45
CA THR A 785 -43.84 -21.95 -2.52
C THR A 785 -42.54 -22.29 -3.26
N GLN A 786 -41.40 -21.99 -2.61
CA GLN A 786 -40.04 -22.25 -3.14
C GLN A 786 -39.73 -23.73 -3.42
N SER A 787 -40.50 -24.65 -2.83
CA SER A 787 -40.36 -26.08 -3.06
C SER A 787 -40.93 -26.56 -4.40
N LYS A 788 -41.71 -25.72 -5.10
CA LYS A 788 -42.36 -26.05 -6.38
C LYS A 788 -41.66 -25.32 -7.51
N VAL A 789 -40.98 -26.08 -8.37
CA VAL A 789 -40.14 -25.57 -9.46
C VAL A 789 -40.69 -26.04 -10.80
N MET A 790 -40.60 -25.23 -11.85
CA MET A 790 -41.20 -25.55 -13.15
C MET A 790 -40.33 -25.13 -14.35
N THR A 791 -40.54 -25.76 -15.50
CA THR A 791 -39.89 -25.41 -16.75
C THR A 791 -40.80 -25.72 -17.94
N GLY A 792 -40.74 -24.90 -18.99
CA GLY A 792 -41.56 -25.10 -20.18
C GLY A 792 -41.63 -23.86 -21.06
N SER A 793 -41.70 -24.05 -22.37
CA SER A 793 -42.15 -22.99 -23.29
C SER A 793 -43.67 -22.86 -23.22
N ILE A 794 -44.23 -21.70 -23.57
CA ILE A 794 -45.67 -21.44 -23.47
C ILE A 794 -46.25 -20.93 -24.79
N GLY A 795 -47.29 -21.60 -25.26
CA GLY A 795 -48.08 -21.20 -26.42
C GLY A 795 -49.30 -20.34 -26.06
N LEU A 796 -49.87 -19.67 -27.06
CA LEU A 796 -51.01 -18.76 -26.90
C LEU A 796 -52.30 -19.46 -26.42
N LYS A 797 -52.37 -20.80 -26.48
CA LYS A 797 -53.48 -21.61 -25.95
C LYS A 797 -53.18 -22.22 -24.58
N MET A 798 -52.17 -21.69 -23.88
CA MET A 798 -51.63 -22.22 -22.62
C MET A 798 -51.03 -23.64 -22.75
N ASP A 799 -50.71 -24.09 -23.96
CA ASP A 799 -49.99 -25.32 -24.24
C ASP A 799 -48.53 -25.23 -23.76
N VAL A 800 -48.08 -26.23 -22.99
CA VAL A 800 -46.72 -26.28 -22.41
C VAL A 800 -45.81 -27.08 -23.33
N GLY A 801 -44.95 -26.37 -24.04
CA GLY A 801 -44.06 -26.93 -25.06
C GLY A 801 -42.72 -27.44 -24.52
N PRO A 802 -42.04 -28.32 -25.28
CA PRO A 802 -40.74 -28.87 -24.90
C PRO A 802 -39.67 -27.78 -24.74
N VAL A 803 -38.62 -28.14 -24.01
CA VAL A 803 -37.43 -27.31 -23.77
C VAL A 803 -36.15 -28.15 -23.84
N GLY A 804 -35.05 -27.54 -24.31
CA GLY A 804 -33.73 -28.17 -24.28
C GLY A 804 -33.15 -28.27 -22.86
N GLY A 805 -32.18 -29.17 -22.67
CA GLY A 805 -31.40 -29.30 -21.43
C GLY A 805 -31.96 -30.22 -20.34
N LEU A 806 -32.96 -31.06 -20.67
CA LEU A 806 -33.65 -31.99 -19.75
C LEU A 806 -33.35 -33.48 -20.00
N GLY A 807 -32.48 -33.83 -20.94
CA GLY A 807 -32.07 -35.22 -21.21
C GLY A 807 -30.87 -35.29 -22.15
N GLY A 808 -30.07 -36.37 -22.05
CA GLY A 808 -28.88 -36.61 -22.87
C GLY A 808 -27.70 -37.17 -22.07
N ARG A 809 -26.95 -38.13 -22.65
CA ARG A 809 -25.76 -38.75 -22.03
C ARG A 809 -24.56 -37.78 -21.98
N GLY A 810 -24.51 -36.98 -20.93
CA GLY A 810 -23.39 -36.09 -20.59
C GLY A 810 -23.46 -34.71 -21.25
N ARG A 811 -22.93 -33.68 -20.56
CA ARG A 811 -22.97 -32.23 -20.87
C ARG A 811 -24.35 -31.57 -21.14
N GLU A 812 -25.36 -32.30 -21.60
CA GLU A 812 -26.67 -31.78 -21.99
C GLU A 812 -27.70 -31.77 -20.84
N ALA A 813 -27.53 -32.61 -19.82
CA ALA A 813 -28.43 -32.72 -18.65
C ALA A 813 -28.33 -31.56 -17.62
N GLY A 814 -27.88 -30.38 -18.05
CA GLY A 814 -27.46 -29.31 -17.14
C GLY A 814 -28.56 -28.77 -16.21
N LYS A 815 -29.84 -28.77 -16.62
CA LYS A 815 -30.95 -28.27 -15.79
C LYS A 815 -31.21 -29.19 -14.60
N LEU A 816 -31.17 -30.50 -14.81
CA LEU A 816 -31.41 -31.50 -13.78
C LEU A 816 -30.22 -31.61 -12.82
N VAL A 817 -28.99 -31.50 -13.32
CA VAL A 817 -27.80 -31.37 -12.46
C VAL A 817 -27.85 -30.10 -11.59
N GLY A 818 -28.50 -29.04 -12.08
CA GLY A 818 -28.75 -27.82 -11.31
C GLY A 818 -29.71 -27.99 -10.13
N ILE A 819 -30.71 -28.87 -10.25
CA ILE A 819 -31.63 -29.25 -9.16
C ILE A 819 -30.84 -29.99 -8.08
N LEU A 820 -30.08 -31.02 -8.47
CA LEU A 820 -29.34 -31.89 -7.55
C LEU A 820 -28.20 -31.19 -6.80
N LYS A 821 -27.71 -30.05 -7.31
CA LYS A 821 -26.67 -29.22 -6.67
C LYS A 821 -27.21 -28.09 -5.80
N ALA A 822 -28.54 -27.92 -5.70
CA ALA A 822 -29.15 -26.81 -4.97
C ALA A 822 -29.25 -27.08 -3.46
N GLU A 823 -28.11 -27.16 -2.76
CA GLU A 823 -28.04 -27.46 -1.31
C GLU A 823 -28.83 -26.51 -0.39
N LYS A 824 -29.24 -25.33 -0.89
CA LYS A 824 -29.91 -24.28 -0.10
C LYS A 824 -31.43 -24.38 -0.01
N VAL A 825 -32.11 -25.08 -0.93
CA VAL A 825 -33.58 -25.15 -0.99
C VAL A 825 -34.01 -26.57 -1.35
N LYS A 826 -34.75 -27.23 -0.46
CA LYS A 826 -35.30 -28.56 -0.72
C LYS A 826 -36.52 -28.46 -1.65
N ILE A 827 -36.33 -28.83 -2.91
CA ILE A 827 -37.42 -28.98 -3.89
C ILE A 827 -38.27 -30.21 -3.51
N THR A 828 -39.59 -30.10 -3.64
CA THR A 828 -40.55 -31.21 -3.46
C THR A 828 -41.23 -31.59 -4.76
N ASP A 829 -41.47 -30.62 -5.65
CA ASP A 829 -42.27 -30.79 -6.85
C ASP A 829 -41.57 -30.13 -8.05
N LEU A 830 -41.44 -30.89 -9.14
CA LEU A 830 -40.87 -30.46 -10.41
C LEU A 830 -41.90 -30.62 -11.53
N LEU A 831 -42.34 -29.51 -12.13
CA LEU A 831 -43.27 -29.51 -13.27
C LEU A 831 -42.49 -29.40 -14.59
N VAL A 832 -42.67 -30.37 -15.49
CA VAL A 832 -41.97 -30.49 -16.79
C VAL A 832 -42.95 -30.73 -17.95
N PRO A 833 -42.59 -30.40 -19.20
CA PRO A 833 -43.43 -30.73 -20.35
C PRO A 833 -43.54 -32.25 -20.54
N GLU A 834 -44.75 -32.76 -20.83
CA GLU A 834 -45.02 -34.18 -21.12
C GLU A 834 -44.07 -34.78 -22.17
N SER A 835 -43.75 -33.99 -23.21
CA SER A 835 -42.82 -34.37 -24.27
C SER A 835 -41.38 -34.56 -23.77
N ASN A 836 -40.92 -33.73 -22.83
CA ASN A 836 -39.60 -33.90 -22.21
C ASN A 836 -39.57 -35.11 -21.28
N HIS A 837 -40.62 -35.31 -20.48
CA HIS A 837 -40.74 -36.46 -19.58
C HIS A 837 -40.67 -37.79 -20.34
N ARG A 838 -41.33 -37.89 -21.50
CA ARG A 838 -41.24 -39.06 -22.40
C ARG A 838 -39.86 -39.25 -23.05
N SER A 839 -39.11 -38.17 -23.29
CA SER A 839 -37.82 -38.22 -23.98
C SER A 839 -36.62 -38.57 -23.07
N ALA A 840 -36.76 -38.44 -21.75
CA ALA A 840 -35.66 -38.55 -20.78
C ALA A 840 -36.06 -39.40 -19.55
N PRO A 841 -36.49 -40.66 -19.72
CA PRO A 841 -37.06 -41.45 -18.63
C PRO A 841 -36.04 -41.80 -17.53
N ASP A 842 -34.78 -42.02 -17.88
CA ASP A 842 -33.72 -42.38 -16.93
C ASP A 842 -33.35 -41.18 -16.04
N GLU A 843 -33.27 -39.99 -16.62
CA GLU A 843 -32.96 -38.76 -15.88
C GLU A 843 -34.12 -38.29 -14.99
N MET A 844 -35.37 -38.47 -15.43
CA MET A 844 -36.55 -38.17 -14.60
C MET A 844 -36.64 -39.15 -13.42
N LYS A 845 -36.27 -40.42 -13.61
CA LYS A 845 -36.18 -41.40 -12.53
C LYS A 845 -35.08 -41.03 -11.52
N MET A 846 -33.91 -40.58 -11.98
CA MET A 846 -32.83 -40.09 -11.09
C MET A 846 -33.29 -38.94 -10.19
N VAL A 847 -34.15 -38.04 -10.67
CA VAL A 847 -34.74 -36.96 -9.87
C VAL A 847 -35.78 -37.49 -8.87
N GLN A 848 -36.53 -38.52 -9.23
CA GLN A 848 -37.49 -39.19 -8.33
C GLN A 848 -36.80 -39.99 -7.22
N ASP A 849 -35.67 -40.64 -7.51
CA ASP A 849 -34.87 -41.40 -6.54
C ASP A 849 -34.29 -40.49 -5.43
N GLU A 850 -34.10 -39.18 -5.71
CA GLU A 850 -33.71 -38.13 -4.75
C GLU A 850 -34.91 -37.52 -3.98
N GLY A 851 -36.11 -38.07 -4.16
CA GLY A 851 -37.32 -37.70 -3.41
C GLY A 851 -38.09 -36.49 -3.95
N ILE A 852 -37.89 -36.12 -5.22
CA ILE A 852 -38.61 -35.02 -5.88
C ILE A 852 -39.74 -35.58 -6.75
N SER A 853 -40.97 -35.10 -6.55
CA SER A 853 -42.13 -35.49 -7.36
C SER A 853 -42.07 -34.81 -8.73
N VAL A 854 -41.93 -35.59 -9.80
CA VAL A 854 -41.91 -35.08 -11.18
C VAL A 854 -43.30 -35.17 -11.79
N HIS A 855 -43.85 -34.03 -12.18
CA HIS A 855 -45.20 -33.89 -12.73
C HIS A 855 -45.13 -33.50 -14.22
N PRO A 856 -45.56 -34.37 -15.14
CA PRO A 856 -45.59 -34.03 -16.57
C PRO A 856 -46.86 -33.26 -16.92
N ILE A 857 -46.71 -32.16 -17.67
CA ILE A 857 -47.75 -31.17 -17.94
C ILE A 857 -47.96 -31.00 -19.45
N THR A 858 -49.22 -30.92 -19.89
CA THR A 858 -49.58 -30.66 -21.30
C THR A 858 -50.16 -29.26 -21.53
N ASN A 859 -51.00 -28.79 -20.61
CA ASN A 859 -51.54 -27.44 -20.56
C ASN A 859 -51.18 -26.79 -19.22
N ALA A 860 -50.96 -25.47 -19.21
CA ALA A 860 -50.55 -24.76 -18.01
C ALA A 860 -51.51 -24.96 -16.83
N GLN A 861 -52.81 -25.10 -17.15
CA GLN A 861 -53.91 -25.35 -16.21
C GLN A 861 -53.76 -26.66 -15.43
N ASP A 862 -53.14 -27.69 -16.02
CA ASP A 862 -52.97 -29.02 -15.41
C ASP A 862 -52.10 -28.93 -14.14
N GLY A 863 -51.17 -27.97 -14.11
CA GLY A 863 -50.26 -27.75 -12.97
C GLY A 863 -50.82 -26.84 -11.87
N TRP A 864 -51.94 -26.14 -12.07
CA TRP A 864 -52.48 -25.21 -11.06
C TRP A 864 -52.98 -25.87 -9.77
N PRO A 865 -53.58 -27.08 -9.78
CA PRO A 865 -53.85 -27.83 -8.56
C PRO A 865 -52.58 -28.15 -7.75
N ILE A 866 -51.44 -28.33 -8.42
CA ILE A 866 -50.15 -28.58 -7.76
C ILE A 866 -49.56 -27.26 -7.24
N LEU A 867 -49.54 -26.21 -8.07
CA LEU A 867 -48.91 -24.91 -7.74
C LEU A 867 -49.71 -24.12 -6.69
N PHE A 868 -51.01 -23.93 -6.92
CA PHE A 868 -51.90 -23.07 -6.14
C PHE A 868 -52.89 -23.81 -5.24
N SER A 869 -52.99 -25.15 -5.36
CA SER A 869 -54.01 -25.95 -4.67
C SER A 869 -55.45 -25.53 -4.99
N MET A 870 -55.68 -25.04 -6.22
CA MET A 870 -56.97 -24.56 -6.74
C MET A 870 -57.17 -25.01 -8.19
N THR A 871 -58.43 -25.15 -8.59
CA THR A 871 -58.81 -25.38 -9.99
C THR A 871 -58.79 -24.09 -10.82
N SER A 872 -58.74 -24.22 -12.16
CA SER A 872 -58.84 -23.12 -13.12
C SER A 872 -60.03 -22.18 -12.85
N GLU A 873 -61.16 -22.72 -12.41
CA GLU A 873 -62.40 -21.95 -12.24
C GLU A 873 -62.46 -21.19 -10.90
N GLU A 874 -61.88 -21.76 -9.84
CA GLU A 874 -61.72 -21.10 -8.55
C GLU A 874 -60.68 -19.97 -8.64
N LEU A 875 -59.56 -20.26 -9.30
CA LEU A 875 -58.48 -19.31 -9.53
C LEU A 875 -58.96 -18.11 -10.37
N ALA A 876 -59.71 -18.34 -11.45
CA ALA A 876 -60.32 -17.27 -12.24
C ALA A 876 -61.32 -16.43 -11.43
N ARG A 877 -62.12 -17.06 -10.55
CA ARG A 877 -63.03 -16.36 -9.64
C ARG A 877 -62.27 -15.48 -8.64
N LYS A 878 -61.13 -15.96 -8.13
CA LYS A 878 -60.26 -15.23 -7.20
C LYS A 878 -59.57 -14.03 -7.87
N VAL A 879 -59.08 -14.19 -9.11
CA VAL A 879 -58.57 -13.08 -9.94
C VAL A 879 -59.64 -12.00 -10.14
N ARG A 880 -60.88 -12.41 -10.41
CA ARG A 880 -62.00 -11.45 -10.56
C ARG A 880 -62.25 -10.63 -9.29
N GLY A 881 -62.20 -11.26 -8.12
CA GLY A 881 -62.33 -10.57 -6.83
C GLY A 881 -61.20 -9.58 -6.59
N ALA A 882 -59.96 -10.04 -6.69
CA ALA A 882 -58.76 -9.22 -6.45
C ALA A 882 -58.67 -7.99 -7.37
N LEU A 883 -59.13 -8.09 -8.62
CA LEU A 883 -59.18 -6.95 -9.54
C LEU A 883 -60.31 -5.95 -9.20
N LEU A 884 -61.47 -6.42 -8.74
CA LEU A 884 -62.55 -5.53 -8.27
C LEU A 884 -62.15 -4.78 -7.00
N ASP A 885 -61.47 -5.45 -6.06
CA ASP A 885 -60.95 -4.82 -4.85
C ASP A 885 -59.90 -3.73 -5.21
N ARG A 886 -59.00 -4.01 -6.16
CA ARG A 886 -58.00 -3.04 -6.66
C ARG A 886 -58.66 -1.84 -7.36
N GLU A 887 -59.70 -2.04 -8.18
CA GLU A 887 -60.44 -0.92 -8.78
C GLU A 887 -61.16 -0.07 -7.71
N SER A 888 -61.70 -0.68 -6.65
CA SER A 888 -62.35 0.05 -5.54
C SER A 888 -61.38 0.91 -4.69
N LEU A 889 -60.12 0.47 -4.53
CA LEU A 889 -59.09 1.21 -3.80
C LEU A 889 -58.67 2.49 -4.53
N VAL A 890 -58.61 2.47 -5.86
CA VAL A 890 -58.28 3.65 -6.68
C VAL A 890 -59.35 4.73 -6.55
N ASP A 891 -60.64 4.35 -6.49
CA ASP A 891 -61.73 5.29 -6.24
C ASP A 891 -61.64 5.94 -4.83
N ILE A 892 -61.16 5.20 -3.82
CA ILE A 892 -60.95 5.70 -2.45
C ILE A 892 -59.78 6.69 -2.37
N GLU A 893 -58.67 6.44 -3.07
CA GLU A 893 -57.57 7.41 -3.17
C GLU A 893 -57.98 8.67 -3.96
N SER A 894 -58.83 8.54 -4.98
CA SER A 894 -59.37 9.67 -5.74
C SER A 894 -60.35 10.55 -4.93
N THR A 895 -61.03 9.99 -3.93
CA THR A 895 -61.93 10.75 -3.04
C THR A 895 -61.20 11.37 -1.86
N SER A 896 -60.21 10.68 -1.27
CA SER A 896 -59.42 11.22 -0.15
C SER A 896 -58.48 12.36 -0.58
N SER A 897 -57.91 12.30 -1.80
CA SER A 897 -57.10 13.38 -2.37
C SER A 897 -57.87 14.69 -2.65
N ARG A 898 -59.21 14.68 -2.64
CA ARG A 898 -60.03 15.91 -2.76
C ARG A 898 -60.27 16.67 -1.45
N VAL A 899 -59.94 16.10 -0.30
CA VAL A 899 -60.30 16.69 1.02
C VAL A 899 -59.16 17.50 1.65
N LEU A 900 -57.90 17.20 1.32
CA LEU A 900 -56.72 17.85 1.93
C LEU A 900 -56.17 19.01 1.06
N GLY A 901 -57.06 19.94 0.70
CA GLY A 901 -56.79 21.02 -0.26
C GLY A 901 -57.27 22.42 0.12
N GLN A 902 -57.58 22.69 1.40
CA GLN A 902 -57.78 24.03 1.94
C GLN A 902 -57.29 24.08 3.41
N GLY A 903 -56.45 25.06 3.74
CA GLY A 903 -55.83 25.24 5.06
C GLY A 903 -54.46 25.87 4.95
#